data_AF-A0A0F9W5L8-F1
#
_entry.id   AF-A0A0F9W5L8-F1
#
_cell.length_a   1.000
_cell.length_b   1.000
_cell.length_c   1.000
_cell.angle_alpha   90.00
_cell.angle_beta   90.00
_cell.angle_gamma   90.00
#
_symmetry.space_group_name_H-M   'P 1'
#
loop_
_entity.id
_entity.type
_entity.pdbx_description
1 polymer ?
#
loop_
_entity_poly.entity_id
_entity_poly.type
_entity_poly.pdbx_seq_one_letter_code
_entity_poly.pdbx_strand_id
1 'polypeptide(L)'
;MSRPLVATYRLQFREGTTFETAADLAPYMARLGVSHLYASPIFAASSGSTHGYDVTDYNAFEDDLGGLSGFTAMSDALVASDLALIVDFVPNHMGVSPKNYWWEDVLRWGAESRYAQTFDISWEAEKILVPVLGKPYGEALAEGDLSVELDAENAQLRFDAAGYGLPIDPRTYGHVFGLMDHPEKDRMVRRFSVSTPAEAEELAERFSEHLTEKGFSKALKHALETINGDQHALHELHEAQAWRLAWWRTAREKLTYRRFFEIADLIGVRQESRRVFRESHQLVIRLARERRLDGIRIDHVDGLADPKGYLEQLKQAFHSVRRSPTIHVEKILTGPERLRRSWEIEGTTGYEFITALSGLYVDAGQEEAMTAAYHDFLGEDEDLRGMITRQKRSIFQRNLAGELSHLTGLALAVAGRGLATRDLGQDTIARAIVEVATALPVYRTYVSVDGVPRRDIAIIDDAVDLAMTWREVEADEPIQFIGRLLKLDFEDGADVAASLDFTRRFQQTTGAVMAKAVEDTAFYRYNRLIALNEVGGEPDHYGADLDAFHTAMQIRVEDQPEGLLATSTHDTKRGEDARARLYTLSEAPEHWRDLITEFAERMAPWRKDIDGGVEAPEPATEWGLYQSLLGVLPADFDPTDGAQREAIAGRLAAYAEKAVREAKRWTSWTSPAEPYERALRGFVDAALDPKKSGSFLADFWAAAQPFVAAGALTSLSQTVIKLAAPGVPDIYQGTEFYDFSLVDPDNRRDVDFAARSEAIAGDVAFEDALADWRTGRLKAMLTAAGLAMRGRTPALFTAGSYAPLAVVGDMARHVIAFARTDETGGAAIAVAPRLCLTLLDGREAIDVQAERWGDTRISLPEELAARSWRNILTGETVEASGELALAAILAKLPFALLEAS
;
A
#
# COMPACT_ATOMS: atom_id res chain seq x y z
N MET A 1 -20.26 -2.11 25.59
CA MET A 1 -18.81 -1.86 25.67
C MET A 1 -18.23 -2.29 24.33
N SER A 2 -17.18 -1.63 23.82
CA SER A 2 -16.47 -2.10 22.62
C SER A 2 -15.82 -3.46 22.93
N ARG A 3 -15.75 -4.34 21.94
CA ARG A 3 -15.05 -5.62 22.08
C ARG A 3 -13.54 -5.35 22.21
N PRO A 4 -12.80 -6.06 23.08
CA PRO A 4 -11.35 -5.95 23.13
C PRO A 4 -10.72 -6.27 21.77
N LEU A 5 -9.76 -5.47 21.34
CA LEU A 5 -9.02 -5.68 20.10
C LEU A 5 -7.89 -6.69 20.35
N VAL A 6 -8.11 -7.95 19.93
CA VAL A 6 -7.18 -9.07 20.13
C VAL A 6 -6.28 -9.26 18.91
N ALA A 7 -6.91 -9.29 17.74
CA ALA A 7 -6.34 -9.46 16.40
C ALA A 7 -7.36 -9.06 15.33
N THR A 8 -6.86 -8.66 14.16
CA THR A 8 -7.64 -8.32 12.95
C THR A 8 -7.45 -9.38 11.87
N TYR A 9 -8.47 -9.59 11.05
CA TYR A 9 -8.40 -10.41 9.83
C TYR A 9 -8.71 -9.53 8.62
N ARG A 10 -7.72 -9.22 7.79
CA ARG A 10 -7.90 -8.39 6.60
C ARG A 10 -8.51 -9.21 5.46
N LEU A 11 -9.72 -8.83 5.03
CA LEU A 11 -10.44 -9.45 3.91
C LEU A 11 -10.57 -8.46 2.75
N GLN A 12 -10.18 -8.90 1.56
CA GLN A 12 -10.33 -8.19 0.31
C GLN A 12 -11.70 -8.48 -0.29
N PHE A 13 -12.56 -7.45 -0.39
CA PHE A 13 -13.81 -7.52 -1.14
C PHE A 13 -13.56 -7.34 -2.64
N ARG A 14 -14.49 -7.86 -3.45
CA ARG A 14 -14.45 -8.01 -4.94
C ARG A 14 -13.72 -9.29 -5.36
N GLU A 15 -13.60 -9.50 -6.67
CA GLU A 15 -13.03 -10.74 -7.26
C GLU A 15 -13.67 -12.02 -6.67
N GLY A 16 -15.00 -12.02 -6.53
CA GLY A 16 -15.76 -13.16 -5.97
C GLY A 16 -15.96 -13.13 -4.44
N THR A 17 -15.30 -12.23 -3.71
CA THR A 17 -15.53 -12.02 -2.27
C THR A 17 -16.55 -10.91 -2.03
N THR A 18 -17.72 -11.25 -1.52
CA THR A 18 -18.85 -10.33 -1.26
C THR A 18 -19.18 -10.22 0.23
N PHE A 19 -20.17 -9.40 0.59
CA PHE A 19 -20.68 -9.38 1.98
C PHE A 19 -21.25 -10.74 2.40
N GLU A 20 -21.82 -11.52 1.48
CA GLU A 20 -22.27 -12.89 1.75
C GLU A 20 -21.09 -13.81 2.10
N THR A 21 -20.01 -13.76 1.30
CA THR A 21 -18.78 -14.50 1.58
C THR A 21 -18.24 -14.17 2.98
N ALA A 22 -18.18 -12.88 3.33
CA ALA A 22 -17.71 -12.45 4.65
C ALA A 22 -18.63 -12.93 5.79
N ALA A 23 -19.95 -12.99 5.56
CA ALA A 23 -20.91 -13.55 6.51
C ALA A 23 -20.65 -15.05 6.75
N ASP A 24 -20.43 -15.81 5.68
CA ASP A 24 -20.15 -17.25 5.73
C ASP A 24 -18.81 -17.57 6.39
N LEU A 25 -17.83 -16.67 6.28
CA LEU A 25 -16.52 -16.81 6.91
C LEU A 25 -16.50 -16.40 8.39
N ALA A 26 -17.53 -15.72 8.90
CA ALA A 26 -17.57 -15.25 10.29
C ALA A 26 -17.36 -16.38 11.32
N PRO A 27 -17.97 -17.58 11.20
CA PRO A 27 -17.71 -18.69 12.11
C PRO A 27 -16.27 -19.23 12.03
N TYR A 28 -15.65 -19.19 10.85
CA TYR A 28 -14.25 -19.62 10.68
C TYR A 28 -13.30 -18.62 11.36
N MET A 29 -13.47 -17.32 11.10
CA MET A 29 -12.68 -16.26 11.73
C MET A 29 -12.78 -16.32 13.26
N ALA A 30 -13.99 -16.51 13.80
CA ALA A 30 -14.19 -16.68 15.24
C ALA A 30 -13.46 -17.93 15.79
N ARG A 31 -13.48 -19.07 15.07
CA ARG A 31 -12.71 -20.27 15.46
C ARG A 31 -11.20 -20.05 15.42
N LEU A 32 -10.70 -19.27 14.46
CA LEU A 32 -9.28 -18.90 14.37
C LEU A 32 -8.85 -18.05 15.57
N GLY A 33 -9.78 -17.32 16.20
CA GLY A 33 -9.54 -16.51 17.39
C GLY A 33 -9.30 -15.03 17.11
N VAL A 34 -9.62 -14.55 15.90
CA VAL A 34 -9.59 -13.11 15.60
C VAL A 34 -10.79 -12.42 16.26
N SER A 35 -10.64 -11.13 16.55
CA SER A 35 -11.69 -10.34 17.21
C SER A 35 -12.42 -9.39 16.26
N HIS A 36 -11.77 -9.00 15.17
CA HIS A 36 -12.26 -7.98 14.26
C HIS A 36 -12.04 -8.42 12.81
N LEU A 37 -13.09 -8.33 11.98
CA LEU A 37 -12.92 -8.29 10.53
C LEU A 37 -12.37 -6.91 10.16
N TYR A 38 -11.24 -6.88 9.47
CA TYR A 38 -10.73 -5.68 8.81
C TYR A 38 -11.12 -5.73 7.33
N ALA A 39 -12.22 -5.05 6.99
CA ALA A 39 -12.75 -4.99 5.63
C ALA A 39 -11.95 -4.02 4.76
N SER A 40 -11.61 -4.42 3.53
CA SER A 40 -11.22 -3.48 2.46
C SER A 40 -12.35 -2.48 2.15
N PRO A 41 -12.13 -1.42 1.34
CA PRO A 41 -13.15 -0.42 1.08
C PRO A 41 -14.47 -1.02 0.56
N ILE A 42 -15.56 -0.74 1.27
CA ILE A 42 -16.90 -1.31 1.06
C ILE A 42 -17.88 -0.37 0.31
N PHE A 43 -17.39 0.81 -0.05
CA PHE A 43 -18.17 1.86 -0.69
C PHE A 43 -18.28 1.63 -2.20
N ALA A 44 -19.27 2.27 -2.83
CA ALA A 44 -19.38 2.28 -4.28
C ALA A 44 -18.09 2.81 -4.91
N ALA A 45 -17.56 2.06 -5.88
CA ALA A 45 -16.32 2.38 -6.60
C ALA A 45 -16.56 2.43 -8.11
N SER A 46 -15.50 2.74 -8.88
CA SER A 46 -15.62 2.79 -10.34
C SER A 46 -15.93 1.40 -10.90
N SER A 47 -16.58 1.37 -12.07
CA SER A 47 -16.93 0.11 -12.72
C SER A 47 -15.69 -0.75 -12.98
N GLY A 48 -15.75 -2.03 -12.58
CA GLY A 48 -14.63 -2.96 -12.75
C GLY A 48 -13.50 -2.76 -11.75
N SER A 49 -13.70 -1.96 -10.69
CA SER A 49 -12.76 -1.90 -9.57
C SER A 49 -12.52 -3.30 -9.02
N THR A 50 -11.27 -3.59 -8.68
CA THR A 50 -10.85 -4.85 -8.04
C THR A 50 -10.48 -4.65 -6.57
N HIS A 51 -10.60 -3.42 -6.05
CA HIS A 51 -10.06 -3.05 -4.74
C HIS A 51 -10.88 -2.02 -3.95
N GLY A 52 -11.65 -1.15 -4.61
CA GLY A 52 -12.51 -0.16 -3.97
C GLY A 52 -11.88 1.17 -3.52
N TYR A 53 -10.57 1.36 -3.68
CA TYR A 53 -9.90 2.64 -3.40
C TYR A 53 -10.32 3.81 -4.31
N ASP A 54 -10.89 3.51 -5.47
CA ASP A 54 -11.44 4.43 -6.45
C ASP A 54 -12.92 4.78 -6.15
N VAL A 55 -13.18 5.24 -4.92
CA VAL A 55 -14.53 5.50 -4.40
C VAL A 55 -15.27 6.53 -5.25
N THR A 56 -16.51 6.22 -5.63
CA THR A 56 -17.40 7.13 -6.40
C THR A 56 -18.53 7.70 -5.55
N ASP A 57 -18.92 7.03 -4.47
CA ASP A 57 -19.86 7.56 -3.47
C ASP A 57 -19.57 7.01 -2.07
N TYR A 58 -19.18 7.88 -1.15
CA TYR A 58 -18.92 7.53 0.25
C TYR A 58 -20.17 7.11 1.03
N ASN A 59 -21.36 7.40 0.51
CA ASN A 59 -22.62 7.18 1.22
C ASN A 59 -23.47 6.05 0.65
N ALA A 60 -22.92 5.28 -0.29
CA ALA A 60 -23.49 4.06 -0.81
C ALA A 60 -22.53 2.89 -0.63
N PHE A 61 -23.08 1.73 -0.30
CA PHE A 61 -22.37 0.45 -0.41
C PHE A 61 -22.34 0.04 -1.87
N GLU A 62 -21.29 -0.65 -2.30
CA GLU A 62 -21.22 -1.16 -3.65
C GLU A 62 -22.28 -2.25 -3.89
N ASP A 63 -23.03 -2.12 -4.98
CA ASP A 63 -24.11 -3.04 -5.32
C ASP A 63 -23.58 -4.46 -5.61
N ASP A 64 -22.43 -4.57 -6.27
CA ASP A 64 -21.78 -5.85 -6.61
C ASP A 64 -21.31 -6.63 -5.37
N LEU A 65 -21.16 -5.97 -4.20
CA LEU A 65 -20.89 -6.63 -2.93
C LEU A 65 -22.16 -7.10 -2.21
N GLY A 66 -23.34 -6.74 -2.70
CA GLY A 66 -24.65 -7.02 -2.11
C GLY A 66 -25.37 -5.80 -1.53
N GLY A 67 -24.81 -4.59 -1.70
CA GLY A 67 -25.41 -3.32 -1.27
C GLY A 67 -25.73 -3.26 0.24
N LEU A 68 -26.70 -2.43 0.61
CA LEU A 68 -27.11 -2.23 2.00
C LEU A 68 -27.63 -3.52 2.67
N SER A 69 -28.38 -4.34 1.94
CA SER A 69 -28.92 -5.61 2.47
C SER A 69 -27.82 -6.62 2.77
N GLY A 70 -26.86 -6.77 1.85
CA GLY A 70 -25.70 -7.65 2.03
C GLY A 70 -24.84 -7.20 3.21
N PHE A 71 -24.53 -5.90 3.28
CA PHE A 71 -23.77 -5.34 4.39
C PHE A 71 -24.46 -5.60 5.75
N THR A 72 -25.78 -5.42 5.81
CA THR A 72 -26.55 -5.65 7.03
C THR A 72 -26.48 -7.12 7.46
N ALA A 73 -26.66 -8.05 6.51
CA ALA A 73 -26.56 -9.48 6.77
C ALA A 73 -25.17 -9.90 7.25
N MET A 74 -24.11 -9.40 6.61
CA MET A 74 -22.73 -9.61 7.05
C MET A 74 -22.51 -9.08 8.46
N SER A 75 -22.92 -7.83 8.73
CA SER A 75 -22.75 -7.23 10.05
C SER A 75 -23.51 -8.01 11.14
N ASP A 76 -24.70 -8.52 10.86
CA ASP A 76 -25.45 -9.38 11.79
C ASP A 76 -24.74 -10.74 12.02
N ALA A 77 -24.16 -11.35 10.98
CA ALA A 77 -23.39 -12.59 11.09
C ALA A 77 -22.09 -12.43 11.89
N LEU A 78 -21.40 -11.30 11.71
CA LEU A 78 -20.23 -10.94 12.51
C LEU A 78 -20.62 -10.80 13.99
N VAL A 79 -21.71 -10.08 14.28
CA VAL A 79 -22.20 -9.93 15.66
C VAL A 79 -22.57 -11.29 16.26
N ALA A 80 -23.24 -12.18 15.50
CA ALA A 80 -23.60 -13.52 15.93
C ALA A 80 -22.39 -14.43 16.22
N SER A 81 -21.26 -14.17 15.55
CA SER A 81 -19.99 -14.89 15.73
C SER A 81 -19.03 -14.20 16.72
N ASP A 82 -19.52 -13.19 17.44
CA ASP A 82 -18.76 -12.33 18.35
C ASP A 82 -17.60 -11.53 17.71
N LEU A 83 -17.69 -11.23 16.42
CA LEU A 83 -16.72 -10.45 15.65
C LEU A 83 -17.15 -9.00 15.48
N ALA A 84 -16.22 -8.08 15.70
CA ALA A 84 -16.36 -6.65 15.44
C ALA A 84 -15.91 -6.27 14.02
N LEU A 85 -16.20 -5.05 13.58
CA LEU A 85 -15.87 -4.57 12.22
C LEU A 85 -14.97 -3.33 12.23
N ILE A 86 -13.85 -3.43 11.52
CA ILE A 86 -13.00 -2.31 11.12
C ILE A 86 -13.17 -2.11 9.60
N VAL A 87 -13.46 -0.88 9.17
CA VAL A 87 -13.62 -0.54 7.74
C VAL A 87 -12.44 0.29 7.26
N ASP A 88 -11.89 -0.08 6.11
CA ASP A 88 -10.95 0.77 5.36
C ASP A 88 -11.69 1.95 4.71
N PHE A 89 -11.23 3.16 4.97
CA PHE A 89 -11.83 4.40 4.48
C PHE A 89 -10.81 5.25 3.75
N VAL A 90 -11.22 5.81 2.61
CA VAL A 90 -10.34 6.50 1.67
C VAL A 90 -10.65 8.00 1.64
N PRO A 91 -10.09 8.82 2.54
CA PRO A 91 -10.48 10.23 2.62
C PRO A 91 -9.76 11.11 1.59
N ASN A 92 -8.58 10.70 1.12
CA ASN A 92 -7.68 11.56 0.35
C ASN A 92 -8.17 11.84 -1.07
N HIS A 93 -8.88 10.90 -1.69
CA HIS A 93 -9.18 10.92 -3.11
C HIS A 93 -10.46 10.16 -3.45
N MET A 94 -10.98 10.38 -4.66
CA MET A 94 -12.12 9.65 -5.24
C MET A 94 -11.82 9.23 -6.67
N GLY A 95 -12.54 8.23 -7.18
CA GLY A 95 -12.48 7.81 -8.57
C GLY A 95 -13.02 8.88 -9.53
N VAL A 96 -12.27 9.16 -10.59
CA VAL A 96 -12.67 9.96 -11.77
C VAL A 96 -13.46 9.03 -12.67
N SER A 97 -14.78 9.07 -12.52
CA SER A 97 -15.68 8.11 -13.16
C SER A 97 -17.03 8.75 -13.42
N PRO A 98 -17.77 8.35 -14.48
CA PRO A 98 -19.16 8.75 -14.69
C PRO A 98 -20.09 8.37 -13.53
N LYS A 99 -19.70 7.42 -12.68
CA LYS A 99 -20.45 7.05 -11.46
C LYS A 99 -20.22 8.03 -10.29
N ASN A 100 -19.18 8.87 -10.36
CA ASN A 100 -18.91 9.86 -9.32
C ASN A 100 -19.72 11.13 -9.59
N TYR A 101 -20.87 11.23 -8.94
CA TYR A 101 -21.79 12.35 -9.15
C TYR A 101 -21.24 13.70 -8.69
N TRP A 102 -20.31 13.75 -7.72
CA TRP A 102 -19.62 15.00 -7.37
C TRP A 102 -18.74 15.48 -8.51
N TRP A 103 -18.00 14.56 -9.12
CA TRP A 103 -17.12 14.85 -10.25
C TRP A 103 -17.90 15.21 -11.51
N GLU A 104 -18.95 14.46 -11.85
CA GLU A 104 -19.83 14.75 -12.99
C GLU A 104 -20.46 16.14 -12.88
N ASP A 105 -20.91 16.56 -11.70
CA ASP A 105 -21.47 17.90 -11.49
C ASP A 105 -20.42 19.01 -11.66
N VAL A 106 -19.17 18.77 -11.22
CA VAL A 106 -18.05 19.68 -11.43
C VAL A 106 -17.68 19.80 -12.91
N LEU A 107 -17.64 18.69 -13.65
CA LEU A 107 -17.41 18.73 -15.09
C LEU A 107 -18.54 19.48 -15.81
N ARG A 108 -19.80 19.28 -15.38
CA ARG A 108 -20.96 19.91 -16.00
C ARG A 108 -21.01 21.43 -15.82
N TRP A 109 -20.68 21.92 -14.62
CA TRP A 109 -20.90 23.33 -14.25
C TRP A 109 -19.62 24.12 -13.96
N GLY A 110 -18.45 23.46 -13.99
CA GLY A 110 -17.18 24.08 -13.67
C GLY A 110 -17.17 24.69 -12.26
N ALA A 111 -16.63 25.90 -12.13
CA ALA A 111 -16.49 26.60 -10.85
C ALA A 111 -17.83 26.96 -10.19
N GLU A 112 -18.94 26.93 -10.92
CA GLU A 112 -20.29 27.17 -10.41
C GLU A 112 -20.92 25.94 -9.75
N SER A 113 -20.32 24.75 -9.90
CA SER A 113 -20.77 23.53 -9.23
C SER A 113 -20.78 23.69 -7.71
N ARG A 114 -21.77 23.09 -7.05
CA ARG A 114 -21.79 23.00 -5.57
C ARG A 114 -20.60 22.20 -5.01
N TYR A 115 -19.98 21.37 -5.84
CA TYR A 115 -18.85 20.52 -5.53
C TYR A 115 -17.50 21.06 -6.02
N ALA A 116 -17.46 22.25 -6.63
CA ALA A 116 -16.21 22.85 -7.15
C ALA A 116 -15.10 22.98 -6.08
N GLN A 117 -15.48 23.17 -4.81
CA GLN A 117 -14.57 23.26 -3.67
C GLN A 117 -14.39 21.94 -2.91
N THR A 118 -14.99 20.84 -3.40
CA THR A 118 -14.80 19.50 -2.84
C THR A 118 -13.47 18.90 -3.27
N PHE A 119 -13.10 19.11 -4.53
CA PHE A 119 -11.84 18.61 -5.09
C PHE A 119 -10.77 19.69 -5.09
N ASP A 120 -9.52 19.24 -5.11
CA ASP A 120 -8.34 20.09 -5.20
C ASP A 120 -8.02 20.41 -6.66
N ILE A 121 -8.77 21.37 -7.22
CA ILE A 121 -8.70 21.83 -8.61
C ILE A 121 -8.01 23.19 -8.66
N SER A 122 -7.06 23.33 -9.58
CA SER A 122 -6.39 24.59 -9.92
C SER A 122 -7.27 25.44 -10.83
N TRP A 123 -8.20 26.19 -10.24
CA TRP A 123 -9.13 27.08 -10.97
C TRP A 123 -8.48 28.30 -11.65
N GLU A 124 -7.18 28.50 -11.46
CA GLU A 124 -6.39 29.46 -12.25
C GLU A 124 -6.17 28.97 -13.70
N ALA A 125 -6.28 27.66 -13.94
CA ALA A 125 -6.31 27.11 -15.29
C ALA A 125 -7.66 27.40 -15.96
N GLU A 126 -7.65 27.63 -17.27
CA GLU A 126 -8.85 27.99 -18.03
C GLU A 126 -9.92 26.88 -18.04
N LYS A 127 -9.50 25.61 -18.08
CA LYS A 127 -10.38 24.44 -18.16
C LYS A 127 -9.86 23.27 -17.36
N ILE A 128 -10.77 22.41 -16.92
CA ILE A 128 -10.43 21.13 -16.28
C ILE A 128 -9.89 20.17 -17.34
N LEU A 129 -8.66 19.70 -17.19
CA LEU A 129 -8.08 18.75 -18.13
C LEU A 129 -8.60 17.33 -17.87
N VAL A 130 -9.14 16.66 -18.90
CA VAL A 130 -9.63 15.27 -18.82
C VAL A 130 -8.77 14.39 -19.76
N PRO A 131 -7.79 13.66 -19.22
CA PRO A 131 -6.75 12.98 -20.01
C PRO A 131 -7.15 11.57 -20.47
N VAL A 132 -8.32 11.40 -21.08
CA VAL A 132 -8.86 10.07 -21.47
C VAL A 132 -8.53 9.63 -22.90
N LEU A 133 -7.97 10.51 -23.74
CA LEU A 133 -7.72 10.17 -25.14
C LEU A 133 -6.47 9.30 -25.29
N GLY A 134 -6.57 8.22 -26.06
CA GLY A 134 -5.44 7.35 -26.44
C GLY A 134 -4.42 8.01 -27.38
N LYS A 135 -4.85 9.05 -28.10
CA LYS A 135 -4.08 9.77 -29.14
C LYS A 135 -4.28 11.30 -29.02
N PRO A 136 -3.52 12.14 -29.75
CA PRO A 136 -3.73 13.59 -29.77
C PRO A 136 -5.16 13.99 -30.15
N TYR A 137 -5.68 15.05 -29.53
CA TYR A 137 -7.06 15.53 -29.73
C TYR A 137 -7.45 15.72 -31.20
N GLY A 138 -6.57 16.34 -32.00
CA GLY A 138 -6.85 16.59 -33.41
C GLY A 138 -7.00 15.31 -34.23
N GLU A 139 -6.26 14.25 -33.89
CA GLU A 139 -6.39 12.93 -34.52
C GLU A 139 -7.67 12.24 -34.08
N ALA A 140 -7.98 12.26 -32.78
CA ALA A 140 -9.23 11.70 -32.24
C ALA A 140 -10.48 12.33 -32.88
N LEU A 141 -10.47 13.66 -33.04
CA LEU A 141 -11.54 14.38 -33.73
C LEU A 141 -11.63 14.02 -35.22
N ALA A 142 -10.48 13.89 -35.90
CA ALA A 142 -10.43 13.58 -37.32
C ALA A 142 -10.88 12.16 -37.65
N GLU A 143 -10.58 11.20 -36.77
CA GLU A 143 -10.91 9.78 -36.94
C GLU A 143 -12.32 9.41 -36.48
N GLY A 144 -13.07 10.37 -35.91
CA GLY A 144 -14.44 10.16 -35.46
C GLY A 144 -14.56 9.47 -34.10
N ASP A 145 -13.51 9.56 -33.27
CA ASP A 145 -13.50 9.02 -31.90
C ASP A 145 -14.36 9.88 -30.93
N LEU A 146 -14.81 11.06 -31.37
CA LEU A 146 -15.55 12.02 -30.55
C LEU A 146 -16.97 12.20 -31.11
N SER A 147 -17.96 12.17 -30.23
CA SER A 147 -19.36 12.37 -30.64
C SER A 147 -20.22 12.94 -29.51
N VAL A 148 -21.42 13.40 -29.87
CA VAL A 148 -22.48 13.76 -28.92
C VAL A 148 -23.58 12.72 -29.00
N GLU A 149 -24.00 12.24 -27.84
CA GLU A 149 -25.01 11.20 -27.71
C GLU A 149 -26.15 11.65 -26.80
N LEU A 150 -27.33 11.05 -27.00
CA LEU A 150 -28.46 11.20 -26.08
C LEU A 150 -28.44 10.04 -25.08
N ASP A 151 -28.23 10.38 -23.82
CA ASP A 151 -28.61 9.52 -22.70
C ASP A 151 -30.11 9.68 -22.47
N ALA A 152 -30.89 8.78 -23.07
CA ALA A 152 -32.34 8.82 -23.00
C ALA A 152 -32.88 8.43 -21.61
N GLU A 153 -32.11 7.66 -20.83
CA GLU A 153 -32.53 7.22 -19.49
C GLU A 153 -32.50 8.39 -18.50
N ASN A 154 -31.45 9.22 -18.58
CA ASN A 154 -31.29 10.39 -17.70
C ASN A 154 -31.76 11.70 -18.35
N ALA A 155 -32.27 11.65 -19.58
CA ALA A 155 -32.63 12.81 -20.40
C ALA A 155 -31.51 13.85 -20.42
N GLN A 156 -30.34 13.46 -20.93
CA GLN A 156 -29.14 14.31 -21.01
C GLN A 156 -28.42 14.13 -22.34
N LEU A 157 -27.77 15.18 -22.83
CA LEU A 157 -26.78 15.06 -23.89
C LEU A 157 -25.42 14.81 -23.24
N ARG A 158 -24.69 13.82 -23.74
CA ARG A 158 -23.35 13.47 -23.28
C ARG A 158 -22.36 13.61 -24.42
N PHE A 159 -21.13 13.93 -24.09
CA PHE A 159 -20.02 13.95 -25.03
C PHE A 159 -19.27 12.62 -24.90
N ASP A 160 -19.28 11.79 -25.93
CA ASP A 160 -18.51 10.56 -25.95
C ASP A 160 -17.10 10.83 -26.47
N ALA A 161 -16.11 10.32 -25.74
CA ALA A 161 -14.71 10.34 -26.12
C ALA A 161 -14.18 8.89 -26.12
N ALA A 162 -14.33 8.20 -27.24
CA ALA A 162 -13.93 6.80 -27.44
C ALA A 162 -14.52 5.85 -26.37
N GLY A 163 -15.82 6.00 -26.06
CA GLY A 163 -16.52 5.21 -25.05
C GLY A 163 -16.47 5.78 -23.63
N TYR A 164 -15.73 6.88 -23.41
CA TYR A 164 -15.76 7.62 -22.14
C TYR A 164 -16.77 8.76 -22.23
N GLY A 165 -17.97 8.55 -21.68
CA GLY A 165 -19.04 9.54 -21.69
C GLY A 165 -18.84 10.65 -20.66
N LEU A 166 -18.88 11.91 -21.10
CA LEU A 166 -18.74 13.12 -20.29
C LEU A 166 -20.03 13.95 -20.24
N PRO A 167 -20.29 14.66 -19.13
CA PRO A 167 -21.44 15.53 -19.04
C PRO A 167 -21.21 16.81 -19.87
N ILE A 168 -22.26 17.23 -20.59
CA ILE A 168 -22.29 18.51 -21.30
C ILE A 168 -22.98 19.55 -20.42
N ASP A 169 -22.44 20.76 -20.36
CA ASP A 169 -23.10 21.91 -19.74
C ASP A 169 -24.44 22.18 -20.45
N PRO A 170 -25.60 22.10 -19.76
CA PRO A 170 -26.91 22.35 -20.36
C PRO A 170 -27.00 23.69 -21.09
N ARG A 171 -26.26 24.72 -20.68
CA ARG A 171 -26.23 26.04 -21.34
C ARG A 171 -25.70 25.97 -22.77
N THR A 172 -24.92 24.94 -23.08
CA THR A 172 -24.32 24.70 -24.40
C THR A 172 -25.16 23.78 -25.29
N TYR A 173 -26.30 23.25 -24.81
CA TYR A 173 -27.21 22.43 -25.64
C TYR A 173 -27.74 23.18 -26.87
N GLY A 174 -27.65 24.52 -26.88
CA GLY A 174 -27.94 25.34 -28.05
C GLY A 174 -27.15 24.97 -29.30
N HIS A 175 -25.94 24.40 -29.16
CA HIS A 175 -25.15 23.89 -30.29
C HIS A 175 -25.85 22.72 -31.00
N VAL A 176 -26.60 21.88 -30.27
CA VAL A 176 -27.36 20.75 -30.83
C VAL A 176 -28.78 21.18 -31.17
N PHE A 177 -29.51 21.80 -30.24
CA PHE A 177 -30.88 22.26 -30.47
C PHE A 177 -30.97 23.26 -31.63
N GLY A 178 -29.92 24.07 -31.84
CA GLY A 178 -29.79 24.98 -32.97
C GLY A 178 -29.87 24.31 -34.35
N LEU A 179 -29.58 23.01 -34.44
CA LEU A 179 -29.62 22.23 -35.68
C LEU A 179 -30.97 21.52 -35.90
N MET A 180 -31.88 21.56 -34.92
CA MET A 180 -33.18 20.90 -35.03
C MET A 180 -34.12 21.66 -35.97
N ASP A 181 -34.83 20.91 -36.82
CA ASP A 181 -36.00 21.40 -37.56
C ASP A 181 -37.27 21.07 -36.76
N HIS A 182 -37.56 21.87 -35.72
CA HIS A 182 -38.70 21.68 -34.81
C HIS A 182 -39.25 23.00 -34.25
N PRO A 183 -40.59 23.18 -34.07
CA PRO A 183 -41.16 24.41 -33.52
C PRO A 183 -40.67 24.82 -32.12
N GLU A 184 -40.34 23.84 -31.26
CA GLU A 184 -39.86 24.10 -29.89
C GLU A 184 -38.37 24.53 -29.83
N LYS A 185 -37.63 24.50 -30.95
CA LYS A 185 -36.18 24.80 -30.98
C LYS A 185 -35.81 26.09 -30.24
N ASP A 186 -36.40 27.22 -30.63
CA ASP A 186 -36.01 28.52 -30.05
C ASP A 186 -36.37 28.64 -28.57
N ARG A 187 -37.41 27.92 -28.13
CA ARG A 187 -37.79 27.86 -26.72
C ARG A 187 -36.78 27.03 -25.91
N MET A 188 -36.38 25.87 -26.44
CA MET A 188 -35.39 24.99 -25.83
C MET A 188 -34.04 25.69 -25.70
N VAL A 189 -33.54 26.31 -26.77
CA VAL A 189 -32.29 27.08 -26.76
C VAL A 189 -32.32 28.14 -25.66
N ARG A 190 -33.37 28.99 -25.63
CA ARG A 190 -33.47 30.06 -24.62
C ARG A 190 -33.56 29.54 -23.18
N ARG A 191 -34.33 28.47 -22.94
CA ARG A 191 -34.52 27.92 -21.59
C ARG A 191 -33.23 27.33 -21.03
N PHE A 192 -32.50 26.58 -21.85
CA PHE A 192 -31.27 25.92 -21.44
C PHE A 192 -30.09 26.90 -21.29
N SER A 193 -29.98 27.90 -22.17
CA SER A 193 -28.87 28.88 -22.18
C SER A 193 -28.75 29.73 -20.90
N VAL A 194 -29.84 29.87 -20.13
CA VAL A 194 -29.87 30.68 -18.89
C VAL A 194 -29.98 29.82 -17.62
N SER A 195 -29.77 28.51 -17.76
CA SER A 195 -29.88 27.57 -16.66
C SER A 195 -28.83 27.78 -15.58
N THR A 196 -29.20 27.43 -14.35
CA THR A 196 -28.30 27.37 -13.20
C THR A 196 -28.15 25.93 -12.70
N PRO A 197 -27.08 25.61 -11.94
CA PRO A 197 -26.93 24.27 -11.34
C PRO A 197 -28.13 23.83 -10.50
N ALA A 198 -28.84 24.77 -9.86
CA ALA A 198 -30.02 24.48 -9.05
C ALA A 198 -31.26 24.06 -9.87
N GLU A 199 -31.29 24.36 -11.17
CA GLU A 199 -32.40 24.03 -12.09
C GLU A 199 -32.13 22.74 -12.88
N ALA A 200 -31.01 22.04 -12.63
CA ALA A 200 -30.58 20.88 -13.42
C ALA A 200 -31.63 19.76 -13.48
N GLU A 201 -32.23 19.39 -12.34
CA GLU A 201 -33.26 18.35 -12.26
C GLU A 201 -34.53 18.76 -13.04
N GLU A 202 -35.01 19.99 -12.84
CA GLU A 202 -36.18 20.53 -13.56
C GLU A 202 -35.97 20.54 -15.08
N LEU A 203 -34.74 20.81 -15.53
CA LEU A 203 -34.39 20.80 -16.96
C LEU A 203 -34.39 19.39 -17.54
N ALA A 204 -33.85 18.41 -16.81
CA ALA A 204 -33.87 17.01 -17.22
C ALA A 204 -35.31 16.48 -17.33
N GLU A 205 -36.16 16.77 -16.34
CA GLU A 205 -37.59 16.40 -16.37
C GLU A 205 -38.30 16.98 -17.60
N ARG A 206 -38.14 18.29 -17.83
CA ARG A 206 -38.73 18.95 -19.00
C ARG A 206 -38.19 18.40 -20.31
N PHE A 207 -36.90 18.08 -20.39
CA PHE A 207 -36.33 17.50 -21.60
C PHE A 207 -36.91 16.10 -21.84
N SER A 208 -37.04 15.28 -20.79
CA SER A 208 -37.69 13.98 -20.83
C SER A 208 -39.13 14.08 -21.36
N GLU A 209 -39.91 15.08 -20.94
CA GLU A 209 -41.26 15.31 -21.48
C GLU A 209 -41.25 15.51 -23.00
N HIS A 210 -40.32 16.31 -23.53
CA HIS A 210 -40.17 16.53 -24.98
C HIS A 210 -39.69 15.27 -25.71
N LEU A 211 -38.84 14.45 -25.09
CA LEU A 211 -38.38 13.18 -25.68
C LEU A 211 -39.52 12.18 -25.92
N THR A 212 -40.64 12.31 -25.19
CA THR A 212 -41.84 11.49 -25.47
C THR A 212 -42.54 11.86 -26.78
N GLU A 213 -42.32 13.07 -27.30
CA GLU A 213 -42.86 13.53 -28.58
C GLU A 213 -42.03 12.97 -29.74
N LYS A 214 -42.66 12.15 -30.58
CA LYS A 214 -41.99 11.51 -31.74
C LYS A 214 -41.37 12.52 -32.72
N GLY A 215 -42.02 13.67 -32.92
CA GLY A 215 -41.54 14.74 -33.80
C GLY A 215 -40.24 15.34 -33.29
N PHE A 216 -40.24 15.71 -32.01
CA PHE A 216 -39.07 16.24 -31.31
C PHE A 216 -37.90 15.25 -31.30
N SER A 217 -38.13 14.00 -30.89
CA SER A 217 -37.07 12.97 -30.82
C SER A 217 -36.47 12.67 -32.19
N LYS A 218 -37.26 12.70 -33.27
CA LYS A 218 -36.74 12.56 -34.64
C LYS A 218 -35.88 13.77 -35.04
N ALA A 219 -36.32 14.99 -34.73
CA ALA A 219 -35.58 16.20 -35.03
C ALA A 219 -34.26 16.27 -34.23
N LEU A 220 -34.27 15.86 -32.96
CA LEU A 220 -33.08 15.78 -32.12
C LEU A 220 -32.10 14.75 -32.65
N LYS A 221 -32.57 13.56 -33.05
CA LYS A 221 -31.71 12.54 -33.65
C LYS A 221 -31.01 13.07 -34.91
N HIS A 222 -31.74 13.79 -35.77
CA HIS A 222 -31.14 14.40 -36.96
C HIS A 222 -30.11 15.49 -36.61
N ALA A 223 -30.36 16.28 -35.57
CA ALA A 223 -29.40 17.27 -35.07
C ALA A 223 -28.12 16.60 -34.54
N LEU A 224 -28.23 15.49 -33.83
CA LEU A 224 -27.09 14.68 -33.37
C LEU A 224 -26.29 14.09 -34.54
N GLU A 225 -26.97 13.52 -35.55
CA GLU A 225 -26.31 13.06 -36.79
C GLU A 225 -25.59 14.20 -37.51
N THR A 226 -26.17 15.40 -37.50
CA THR A 226 -25.58 16.59 -38.16
C THR A 226 -24.34 17.08 -37.43
N ILE A 227 -24.40 17.27 -36.11
CA ILE A 227 -23.23 17.72 -35.34
C ILE A 227 -22.11 16.69 -35.38
N ASN A 228 -22.42 15.40 -35.24
CA ASN A 228 -21.41 14.33 -35.28
C ASN A 228 -20.74 14.17 -36.66
N GLY A 229 -21.39 14.66 -37.73
CA GLY A 229 -20.81 14.73 -39.07
C GLY A 229 -19.96 16.00 -39.34
N ASP A 230 -19.92 16.96 -38.42
CA ASP A 230 -19.22 18.24 -38.57
C ASP A 230 -18.17 18.42 -37.47
N GLN A 231 -16.91 18.18 -37.83
CA GLN A 231 -15.76 18.31 -36.93
C GLN A 231 -15.63 19.73 -36.33
N HIS A 232 -15.99 20.77 -37.09
CA HIS A 232 -15.91 22.13 -36.59
C HIS A 232 -17.00 22.38 -35.55
N ALA A 233 -18.23 21.95 -35.80
CA ALA A 233 -19.32 22.08 -34.84
C ALA A 233 -19.08 21.29 -33.54
N LEU A 234 -18.52 20.07 -33.64
CA LEU A 234 -18.08 19.28 -32.48
C LEU A 234 -16.98 19.99 -31.69
N HIS A 235 -15.98 20.55 -32.39
CA HIS A 235 -14.90 21.30 -31.76
C HIS A 235 -15.43 22.53 -31.00
N GLU A 236 -16.33 23.31 -31.60
CA GLU A 236 -16.93 24.48 -30.96
C GLU A 236 -17.75 24.09 -29.72
N LEU A 237 -18.50 22.98 -29.77
CA LEU A 237 -19.21 22.49 -28.58
C LEU A 237 -18.24 22.03 -27.49
N HIS A 238 -17.18 21.30 -27.84
CA HIS A 238 -16.12 20.92 -26.91
C HIS A 238 -15.48 22.16 -26.27
N GLU A 239 -15.18 23.20 -27.06
CA GLU A 239 -14.58 24.42 -26.55
C GLU A 239 -15.53 25.24 -25.67
N ALA A 240 -16.85 25.00 -25.74
CA ALA A 240 -17.81 25.62 -24.83
C ALA A 240 -17.88 24.96 -23.45
N GLN A 241 -17.23 23.80 -23.23
CA GLN A 241 -17.28 23.09 -21.95
C GLN A 241 -16.28 23.63 -20.91
N ALA A 242 -16.60 23.41 -19.62
CA ALA A 242 -15.70 23.72 -18.50
C ALA A 242 -14.47 22.80 -18.43
N TRP A 243 -14.50 21.70 -19.19
CA TRP A 243 -13.43 20.73 -19.32
C TRP A 243 -12.88 20.70 -20.73
N ARG A 244 -11.70 20.09 -20.88
CA ARG A 244 -11.02 19.88 -22.14
C ARG A 244 -10.43 18.48 -22.19
N LEU A 245 -10.70 17.76 -23.28
CA LEU A 245 -10.09 16.47 -23.56
C LEU A 245 -8.59 16.63 -23.84
N ALA A 246 -7.81 15.67 -23.33
CA ALA A 246 -6.38 15.60 -23.58
C ALA A 246 -5.92 14.17 -23.85
N TRP A 247 -4.83 14.07 -24.60
CA TRP A 247 -4.06 12.84 -24.70
C TRP A 247 -3.53 12.47 -23.31
N TRP A 248 -3.70 11.21 -22.90
CA TRP A 248 -3.35 10.75 -21.55
C TRP A 248 -1.91 11.09 -21.15
N ARG A 249 -0.96 11.10 -22.09
CA ARG A 249 0.44 11.47 -21.84
C ARG A 249 0.65 12.93 -21.42
N THR A 250 -0.34 13.80 -21.62
CA THR A 250 -0.30 15.21 -21.24
C THR A 250 -0.54 15.39 -19.73
N ALA A 251 -1.14 14.41 -19.05
CA ALA A 251 -1.51 14.49 -17.64
C ALA A 251 -0.31 14.75 -16.71
N ARG A 252 0.89 14.24 -17.04
CA ARG A 252 2.09 14.46 -16.23
C ARG A 252 2.50 15.94 -16.06
N GLU A 253 2.18 16.77 -17.06
CA GLU A 253 2.64 18.16 -17.15
C GLU A 253 1.52 19.18 -16.94
N LYS A 254 0.31 18.89 -17.42
CA LYS A 254 -0.75 19.91 -17.54
C LYS A 254 -2.02 19.60 -16.75
N LEU A 255 -2.00 18.60 -15.88
CA LEU A 255 -3.19 18.30 -15.11
C LEU A 255 -3.56 19.48 -14.20
N THR A 256 -4.85 19.73 -14.08
CA THR A 256 -5.39 20.91 -13.41
C THR A 256 -6.00 20.57 -12.06
N TYR A 257 -5.67 19.41 -11.49
CA TYR A 257 -6.13 18.96 -10.18
C TYR A 257 -5.09 18.08 -9.51
N ARG A 258 -5.12 18.01 -8.17
CA ARG A 258 -4.27 17.08 -7.40
C ARG A 258 -4.75 15.64 -7.61
N ARG A 259 -3.80 14.72 -7.73
CA ARG A 259 -4.07 13.27 -7.83
C ARG A 259 -3.56 12.51 -6.62
N PHE A 260 -3.94 11.23 -6.52
CA PHE A 260 -3.19 10.24 -5.76
C PHE A 260 -1.98 9.78 -6.57
N PHE A 261 -0.77 10.08 -6.09
CA PHE A 261 0.50 9.82 -6.77
C PHE A 261 0.49 10.32 -8.23
N GLU A 262 0.64 9.42 -9.21
CA GLU A 262 0.62 9.71 -10.65
C GLU A 262 -0.67 9.26 -11.36
N ILE A 263 -1.65 8.74 -10.61
CA ILE A 263 -2.86 8.10 -11.15
C ILE A 263 -3.90 9.16 -11.49
N ALA A 264 -4.13 9.39 -12.79
CA ALA A 264 -5.07 10.41 -13.27
C ALA A 264 -6.53 10.12 -12.92
N ASP A 265 -6.84 8.85 -12.70
CA ASP A 265 -8.19 8.38 -12.39
C ASP A 265 -8.57 8.57 -10.92
N LEU A 266 -7.70 9.15 -10.08
CA LEU A 266 -7.95 9.39 -8.66
C LEU A 266 -7.75 10.88 -8.34
N ILE A 267 -8.85 11.60 -8.12
CA ILE A 267 -8.85 13.04 -7.85
C ILE A 267 -8.81 13.33 -6.34
N GLY A 268 -7.92 14.25 -5.93
CA GLY A 268 -7.74 14.66 -4.54
C GLY A 268 -8.95 15.40 -3.95
N VAL A 269 -9.37 14.98 -2.76
CA VAL A 269 -10.48 15.56 -1.99
C VAL A 269 -9.96 16.48 -0.88
N ARG A 270 -10.65 17.60 -0.67
CA ARG A 270 -10.29 18.65 0.28
C ARG A 270 -10.88 18.43 1.67
N GLN A 271 -10.36 17.42 2.36
CA GLN A 271 -10.85 17.01 3.69
C GLN A 271 -10.63 18.07 4.80
N GLU A 272 -9.76 19.05 4.57
CA GLU A 272 -9.62 20.21 5.46
C GLU A 272 -10.88 21.10 5.48
N SER A 273 -11.76 20.95 4.48
CA SER A 273 -13.07 21.60 4.46
C SER A 273 -14.07 20.85 5.33
N ARG A 274 -14.61 21.54 6.34
CA ARG A 274 -15.67 20.99 7.21
C ARG A 274 -16.90 20.50 6.46
N ARG A 275 -17.27 21.16 5.35
CA ARG A 275 -18.40 20.75 4.52
C ARG A 275 -18.12 19.40 3.87
N VAL A 276 -16.95 19.27 3.25
CA VAL A 276 -16.50 18.06 2.54
C VAL A 276 -16.44 16.88 3.51
N PHE A 277 -15.72 17.03 4.63
CA PHE A 277 -15.67 16.02 5.68
C PHE A 277 -17.07 15.55 6.11
N ARG A 278 -17.98 16.50 6.39
CA ARG A 278 -19.34 16.15 6.83
C ARG A 278 -20.12 15.39 5.76
N GLU A 279 -19.93 15.71 4.48
CA GLU A 279 -20.60 15.05 3.36
C GLU A 279 -20.01 13.67 3.05
N SER A 280 -18.68 13.51 3.13
CA SER A 280 -18.02 12.22 2.87
C SER A 280 -18.14 11.21 4.03
N HIS A 281 -18.39 11.66 5.26
CA HIS A 281 -18.37 10.75 6.42
C HIS A 281 -19.75 10.35 6.95
N GLN A 282 -20.85 10.69 6.28
CA GLN A 282 -22.19 10.47 6.84
C GLN A 282 -22.48 8.99 7.10
N LEU A 283 -22.15 8.13 6.14
CA LEU A 283 -22.38 6.69 6.27
C LEU A 283 -21.54 6.08 7.41
N VAL A 284 -20.23 6.38 7.49
CA VAL A 284 -19.39 5.82 8.57
C VAL A 284 -19.82 6.29 9.97
N ILE A 285 -20.21 7.56 10.11
CA ILE A 285 -20.76 8.07 11.39
C ILE A 285 -22.12 7.41 11.70
N ARG A 286 -22.95 7.15 10.69
CA ARG A 286 -24.19 6.40 10.84
C ARG A 286 -23.93 4.97 11.31
N LEU A 287 -22.97 4.26 10.71
CA LEU A 287 -22.60 2.90 11.11
C LEU A 287 -22.10 2.84 12.56
N ALA A 288 -21.28 3.80 12.96
CA ALA A 288 -20.86 3.92 14.36
C ALA A 288 -22.08 4.10 15.29
N ARG A 289 -22.99 5.02 14.96
CA ARG A 289 -24.23 5.27 15.74
C ARG A 289 -25.10 4.01 15.85
N GLU A 290 -25.19 3.24 14.78
CA GLU A 290 -25.94 1.97 14.70
C GLU A 290 -25.20 0.78 15.34
N ARG A 291 -23.99 1.00 15.86
CA ARG A 291 -23.11 -0.03 16.47
C ARG A 291 -22.73 -1.15 15.50
N ARG A 292 -22.55 -0.79 14.22
CA ARG A 292 -22.07 -1.67 13.15
C ARG A 292 -20.63 -1.35 12.72
N LEU A 293 -19.97 -0.42 13.41
CA LEU A 293 -18.58 -0.03 13.20
C LEU A 293 -17.87 0.05 14.56
N ASP A 294 -16.79 -0.70 14.71
CA ASP A 294 -15.97 -0.77 15.92
C ASP A 294 -14.59 -0.14 15.72
N GLY A 295 -14.11 -0.04 14.48
CA GLY A 295 -12.93 0.73 14.12
C GLY A 295 -12.93 1.20 12.67
N ILE A 296 -11.97 2.05 12.33
CA ILE A 296 -11.77 2.57 10.98
C ILE A 296 -10.26 2.63 10.69
N ARG A 297 -9.84 2.12 9.53
CA ARG A 297 -8.48 2.31 9.00
C ARG A 297 -8.53 3.43 7.97
N ILE A 298 -7.65 4.41 8.12
CA ILE A 298 -7.55 5.56 7.24
C ILE A 298 -6.47 5.32 6.20
N ASP A 299 -6.89 5.21 4.95
CA ASP A 299 -6.01 5.13 3.79
C ASP A 299 -5.24 6.43 3.57
N HIS A 300 -3.96 6.30 3.24
CA HIS A 300 -3.08 7.35 2.76
C HIS A 300 -3.21 8.68 3.53
N VAL A 301 -3.08 8.60 4.86
CA VAL A 301 -3.25 9.77 5.74
C VAL A 301 -2.27 10.91 5.40
N ASP A 302 -1.10 10.55 4.86
CA ASP A 302 -0.06 11.48 4.42
C ASP A 302 -0.40 12.24 3.14
N GLY A 303 -1.51 11.94 2.45
CA GLY A 303 -2.02 12.75 1.35
C GLY A 303 -2.88 13.95 1.78
N LEU A 304 -3.31 13.98 3.05
CA LEU A 304 -4.20 15.03 3.56
C LEU A 304 -3.46 16.34 3.79
N ALA A 305 -4.17 17.47 3.61
CA ALA A 305 -3.60 18.80 3.83
C ALA A 305 -3.28 19.04 5.32
N ASP A 306 -4.15 18.56 6.22
CA ASP A 306 -3.97 18.60 7.68
C ASP A 306 -4.40 17.27 8.31
N PRO A 307 -3.49 16.26 8.35
CA PRO A 307 -3.77 14.94 8.93
C PRO A 307 -4.26 15.01 10.38
N LYS A 308 -3.63 15.85 11.21
CA LYS A 308 -3.97 15.98 12.63
C LYS A 308 -5.39 16.55 12.78
N GLY A 309 -5.68 17.66 12.11
CA GLY A 309 -7.02 18.28 12.14
C GLY A 309 -8.11 17.33 11.64
N TYR A 310 -7.83 16.55 10.59
CA TYR A 310 -8.75 15.52 10.10
C TYR A 310 -9.06 14.45 11.16
N LEU A 311 -8.03 13.89 11.81
CA LEU A 311 -8.18 12.85 12.83
C LEU A 311 -8.92 13.36 14.07
N GLU A 312 -8.65 14.59 14.51
CA GLU A 312 -9.39 15.25 15.59
C GLU A 312 -10.87 15.42 15.23
N GLN A 313 -11.15 15.87 14.00
CA GLN A 313 -12.52 16.03 13.52
C GLN A 313 -13.27 14.69 13.43
N LEU A 314 -12.59 13.63 13.01
CA LEU A 314 -13.14 12.27 12.97
C LEU A 314 -13.52 11.76 14.36
N LYS A 315 -12.65 11.94 15.35
CA LYS A 315 -12.95 11.58 16.75
C LYS A 315 -14.10 12.37 17.31
N GLN A 316 -14.13 13.68 17.09
CA GLN A 316 -15.24 14.53 17.53
C GLN A 316 -16.56 14.08 16.89
N ALA A 317 -16.54 13.71 15.61
CA ALA A 317 -17.72 13.21 14.92
C ALA A 317 -18.23 11.90 15.53
N PHE A 318 -17.36 10.94 15.85
CA PHE A 318 -17.76 9.72 16.56
C PHE A 318 -18.26 9.98 17.99
N HIS A 319 -17.59 10.86 18.73
CA HIS A 319 -18.03 11.26 20.07
C HIS A 319 -19.40 11.93 20.06
N SER A 320 -19.74 12.67 19.00
CA SER A 320 -21.06 13.30 18.84
C SER A 320 -22.22 12.28 18.80
N VAL A 321 -21.94 11.05 18.35
CA VAL A 321 -22.90 9.93 18.36
C VAL A 321 -22.70 8.98 19.55
N ARG A 322 -21.92 9.40 20.56
CA ARG A 322 -21.60 8.67 21.80
C ARG A 322 -20.89 7.33 21.54
N ARG A 323 -20.00 7.32 20.56
CA ARG A 323 -19.17 6.17 20.18
C ARG A 323 -17.72 6.58 20.11
N SER A 324 -16.83 5.61 20.23
CA SER A 324 -15.38 5.78 20.08
C SER A 324 -14.82 4.57 19.34
N PRO A 325 -15.11 4.40 18.03
CA PRO A 325 -14.43 3.40 17.22
C PRO A 325 -12.91 3.67 17.23
N THR A 326 -12.12 2.60 17.16
CA THR A 326 -10.66 2.73 17.02
C THR A 326 -10.30 3.34 15.66
N ILE A 327 -9.17 4.03 15.59
CA ILE A 327 -8.66 4.67 14.39
C ILE A 327 -7.23 4.21 14.16
N HIS A 328 -7.04 3.46 13.08
CA HIS A 328 -5.72 3.10 12.56
C HIS A 328 -5.41 3.92 11.32
N VAL A 329 -4.14 4.21 11.06
CA VAL A 329 -3.72 4.95 9.87
C VAL A 329 -2.73 4.15 9.06
N GLU A 330 -2.90 4.14 7.75
CA GLU A 330 -1.81 3.78 6.86
C GLU A 330 -0.81 4.93 6.83
N LYS A 331 0.37 4.69 7.41
CA LYS A 331 1.47 5.64 7.44
C LYS A 331 2.78 4.88 7.51
N ILE A 332 3.71 5.23 6.63
CA ILE A 332 5.03 4.60 6.57
C ILE A 332 6.00 5.37 7.47
N LEU A 333 6.58 4.69 8.46
CA LEU A 333 7.64 5.22 9.31
C LEU A 333 8.99 4.79 8.76
N THR A 334 9.96 5.71 8.73
CA THR A 334 11.30 5.47 8.15
C THR A 334 12.39 5.79 9.16
N GLY A 335 13.47 5.00 9.20
CA GLY A 335 14.59 5.19 10.12
C GLY A 335 14.14 5.38 11.58
N PRO A 336 14.60 6.45 12.27
CA PRO A 336 14.21 6.73 13.66
C PRO A 336 12.82 7.37 13.79
N GLU A 337 11.98 7.34 12.75
CA GLU A 337 10.70 8.02 12.76
C GLU A 337 9.71 7.37 13.74
N ARG A 338 9.28 8.11 14.75
CA ARG A 338 8.24 7.68 15.70
C ARG A 338 6.84 8.20 15.34
N LEU A 339 5.80 7.44 15.65
CA LEU A 339 4.40 7.86 15.49
C LEU A 339 4.09 9.11 16.33
N ARG A 340 3.26 9.99 15.79
CA ARG A 340 2.88 11.24 16.48
C ARG A 340 1.78 10.97 17.50
N ARG A 341 2.16 10.85 18.77
CA ARG A 341 1.20 10.69 19.89
C ARG A 341 0.16 11.81 19.98
N SER A 342 0.45 13.01 19.45
CA SER A 342 -0.52 14.12 19.37
C SER A 342 -1.69 13.86 18.42
N TRP A 343 -1.66 12.81 17.61
CA TRP A 343 -2.83 12.38 16.82
C TRP A 343 -3.83 11.61 17.70
N GLU A 344 -3.40 11.12 18.86
CA GLU A 344 -4.18 10.40 19.89
C GLU A 344 -4.85 9.11 19.38
N ILE A 345 -4.37 8.52 18.28
CA ILE A 345 -4.95 7.33 17.63
C ILE A 345 -4.34 6.03 18.17
N GLU A 346 -4.93 4.88 17.83
CA GLU A 346 -4.52 3.55 18.29
C GLU A 346 -3.19 3.07 17.69
N GLY A 347 -2.89 3.45 16.44
CA GLY A 347 -1.57 3.19 15.82
C GLY A 347 -1.58 3.18 14.29
N THR A 348 -0.48 2.69 13.70
CA THR A 348 -0.38 2.47 12.26
C THR A 348 -0.97 1.10 11.85
N THR A 349 -0.96 0.82 10.54
CA THR A 349 -1.20 -0.51 9.99
C THR A 349 -0.02 -1.48 10.14
N GLY A 350 1.13 -1.04 10.68
CA GLY A 350 2.16 -1.96 11.16
C GLY A 350 3.32 -2.27 10.21
N TYR A 351 3.56 -1.50 9.15
CA TYR A 351 4.70 -1.73 8.25
C TYR A 351 6.05 -1.67 8.97
N GLU A 352 6.19 -0.83 10.00
CA GLU A 352 7.41 -0.76 10.80
C GLU A 352 7.69 -2.05 11.61
N PHE A 353 6.69 -2.91 11.81
CA PHE A 353 6.92 -4.25 12.35
C PHE A 353 7.61 -5.17 11.35
N ILE A 354 7.31 -5.05 10.04
CA ILE A 354 8.01 -5.75 8.97
C ILE A 354 9.50 -5.34 8.97
N THR A 355 9.78 -4.04 9.09
CA THR A 355 11.16 -3.52 9.17
C THR A 355 11.89 -4.01 10.44
N ALA A 356 11.20 -4.12 11.58
CA ALA A 356 11.81 -4.70 12.78
C ALA A 356 12.15 -6.19 12.59
N LEU A 357 11.27 -6.95 11.91
CA LEU A 357 11.50 -8.37 11.61
C LEU A 357 12.64 -8.59 10.62
N SER A 358 12.81 -7.73 9.61
CA SER A 358 13.97 -7.84 8.71
C SER A 358 15.27 -7.63 9.47
N GLY A 359 15.34 -6.63 10.36
CA GLY A 359 16.48 -6.42 11.25
C GLY A 359 16.79 -7.62 12.15
N LEU A 360 15.76 -8.35 12.59
CA LEU A 360 15.92 -9.54 13.42
C LEU A 360 16.47 -10.76 12.65
N TYR A 361 15.99 -10.99 11.43
CA TYR A 361 16.24 -12.23 10.68
C TYR A 361 17.39 -12.15 9.69
N VAL A 362 17.80 -10.96 9.28
CA VAL A 362 18.99 -10.78 8.43
C VAL A 362 20.26 -10.83 9.29
N ASP A 363 21.26 -11.61 8.86
CA ASP A 363 22.58 -11.61 9.51
C ASP A 363 23.36 -10.35 9.16
N ALA A 364 23.27 -9.33 10.02
CA ALA A 364 23.98 -8.07 9.85
C ALA A 364 25.51 -8.24 9.69
N GLY A 365 26.09 -9.33 10.21
CA GLY A 365 27.51 -9.63 10.07
C GLY A 365 27.95 -10.02 8.66
N GLN A 366 27.00 -10.23 7.75
CA GLN A 366 27.22 -10.70 6.38
C GLN A 366 26.95 -9.63 5.31
N GLU A 367 26.77 -8.37 5.71
CA GLU A 367 26.49 -7.28 4.76
C GLU A 367 27.58 -7.14 3.68
N GLU A 368 28.85 -7.12 4.08
CA GLU A 368 29.98 -6.98 3.15
C GLU A 368 30.03 -8.17 2.18
N ALA A 369 29.81 -9.39 2.69
CA ALA A 369 29.81 -10.61 1.89
C ALA A 369 28.66 -10.64 0.88
N MET A 370 27.45 -10.25 1.26
CA MET A 370 26.31 -10.15 0.35
C MET A 370 26.48 -9.03 -0.68
N THR A 371 27.06 -7.90 -0.29
CA THR A 371 27.34 -6.79 -1.21
C THR A 371 28.38 -7.22 -2.25
N ALA A 372 29.47 -7.86 -1.81
CA ALA A 372 30.47 -8.42 -2.71
C ALA A 372 29.87 -9.50 -3.63
N ALA A 373 29.09 -10.43 -3.09
CA ALA A 373 28.41 -11.45 -3.88
C ALA A 373 27.50 -10.86 -4.98
N TYR A 374 26.76 -9.81 -4.65
CA TYR A 374 25.91 -9.11 -5.60
C TYR A 374 26.75 -8.40 -6.67
N HIS A 375 27.72 -7.58 -6.28
CA HIS A 375 28.55 -6.82 -7.23
C HIS A 375 29.40 -7.73 -8.12
N ASP A 376 29.94 -8.82 -7.59
CA ASP A 376 30.66 -9.84 -8.37
C ASP A 376 29.77 -10.43 -9.47
N PHE A 377 28.50 -10.69 -9.17
CA PHE A 377 27.53 -11.20 -10.15
C PHE A 377 27.17 -10.16 -11.20
N LEU A 378 27.03 -8.88 -10.81
CA LEU A 378 26.74 -7.79 -11.76
C LEU A 378 27.93 -7.45 -12.66
N GLY A 379 29.15 -7.61 -12.13
CA GLY A 379 30.38 -7.09 -12.73
C GLY A 379 30.57 -5.57 -12.54
N GLU A 380 29.75 -4.92 -11.71
CA GLU A 380 29.83 -3.50 -11.37
C GLU A 380 29.34 -3.22 -9.93
N ASP A 381 29.83 -2.12 -9.35
CA ASP A 381 29.35 -1.63 -8.05
C ASP A 381 28.11 -0.75 -8.22
N GLU A 382 27.09 -0.93 -7.37
CA GLU A 382 25.92 -0.04 -7.33
C GLU A 382 25.91 0.87 -6.09
N ASP A 383 25.60 2.16 -6.30
CA ASP A 383 25.37 3.14 -5.24
C ASP A 383 23.86 3.35 -5.04
N LEU A 384 23.29 2.68 -4.04
CA LEU A 384 21.87 2.78 -3.69
C LEU A 384 21.48 4.21 -3.27
N ARG A 385 22.28 4.90 -2.48
CA ARG A 385 21.93 6.25 -1.99
C ARG A 385 21.90 7.23 -3.16
N GLY A 386 22.92 7.20 -4.02
CA GLY A 386 22.90 7.97 -5.27
C GLY A 386 21.75 7.58 -6.19
N MET A 387 21.37 6.29 -6.23
CA MET A 387 20.21 5.83 -7.00
C MET A 387 18.91 6.43 -6.50
N ILE A 388 18.65 6.39 -5.18
CA ILE A 388 17.47 6.98 -4.53
C ILE A 388 17.41 8.49 -4.82
N THR A 389 18.51 9.22 -4.62
CA THR A 389 18.60 10.65 -4.92
C THR A 389 18.23 10.95 -6.38
N ARG A 390 18.83 10.21 -7.34
CA ARG A 390 18.51 10.37 -8.77
C ARG A 390 17.04 10.06 -9.08
N GLN A 391 16.46 9.04 -8.44
CA GLN A 391 15.06 8.68 -8.69
C GLN A 391 14.09 9.69 -8.09
N LYS A 392 14.33 10.19 -6.86
CA LYS A 392 13.51 11.26 -6.27
C LYS A 392 13.50 12.51 -7.14
N ARG A 393 14.68 12.95 -7.63
CA ARG A 393 14.78 14.06 -8.61
C ARG A 393 13.96 13.76 -9.87
N SER A 394 14.17 12.59 -10.49
CA SER A 394 13.49 12.22 -11.74
C SER A 394 11.96 12.16 -11.58
N ILE A 395 11.46 11.52 -10.53
CA ILE A 395 10.02 11.41 -10.26
C ILE A 395 9.41 12.80 -10.07
N PHE A 396 10.03 13.65 -9.26
CA PHE A 396 9.49 14.98 -9.00
C PHE A 396 9.51 15.85 -10.26
N GLN A 397 10.59 15.80 -11.04
CA GLN A 397 10.74 16.61 -12.26
C GLN A 397 9.91 16.13 -13.45
N ARG A 398 9.66 14.81 -13.58
CA ARG A 398 9.03 14.21 -14.78
C ARG A 398 7.61 13.75 -14.53
N ASN A 399 7.38 12.97 -13.48
CA ASN A 399 6.08 12.34 -13.20
C ASN A 399 5.13 13.33 -12.49
N LEU A 400 5.70 14.17 -11.61
CA LEU A 400 4.98 15.19 -10.82
C LEU A 400 5.32 16.61 -11.29
N ALA A 401 5.57 16.79 -12.59
CA ALA A 401 5.98 18.07 -13.16
C ALA A 401 4.91 19.17 -12.97
N GLY A 402 3.63 18.79 -13.05
CA GLY A 402 2.50 19.69 -12.76
C GLY A 402 2.53 20.19 -11.31
N GLU A 403 2.74 19.29 -10.35
CA GLU A 403 2.87 19.63 -8.92
C GLU A 403 4.09 20.53 -8.66
N LEU A 404 5.23 20.26 -9.30
CA LEU A 404 6.42 21.10 -9.21
C LEU A 404 6.16 22.51 -9.77
N SER A 405 5.48 22.63 -10.91
CA SER A 405 5.10 23.92 -11.49
C SER A 405 4.21 24.72 -10.53
N HIS A 406 3.23 24.06 -9.90
CA HIS A 406 2.35 24.70 -8.94
C HIS A 406 3.09 25.18 -7.69
N LEU A 407 3.94 24.33 -7.09
CA LEU A 407 4.79 24.69 -5.95
C LEU A 407 5.72 25.86 -6.26
N THR A 408 6.30 25.87 -7.46
CA THR A 408 7.16 26.96 -7.93
C THR A 408 6.39 28.28 -8.00
N GLY A 409 5.15 28.26 -8.49
CA GLY A 409 4.27 29.44 -8.50
C GLY A 409 3.98 29.98 -7.09
N LEU A 410 3.64 29.10 -6.15
CA LEU A 410 3.40 29.48 -4.75
C LEU A 410 4.65 30.10 -4.10
N ALA A 411 5.82 29.49 -4.30
CA ALA A 411 7.08 30.01 -3.78
C ALA A 411 7.47 31.36 -4.40
N LEU A 412 7.30 31.54 -5.72
CA LEU A 412 7.55 32.81 -6.42
C LEU A 412 6.64 33.95 -5.92
N ALA A 413 5.38 33.63 -5.60
CA ALA A 413 4.43 34.61 -5.07
C ALA A 413 4.89 35.19 -3.72
N VAL A 414 5.52 34.39 -2.87
CA VAL A 414 6.16 34.83 -1.62
C VAL A 414 7.48 35.55 -1.92
N ALA A 415 8.34 34.95 -2.76
CA ALA A 415 9.66 35.49 -3.08
C ALA A 415 9.58 36.92 -3.66
N GLY A 416 8.60 37.19 -4.53
CA GLY A 416 8.38 38.49 -5.16
C GLY A 416 8.03 39.63 -4.20
N ARG A 417 7.58 39.33 -2.98
CA ARG A 417 7.30 40.34 -1.94
C ARG A 417 8.53 40.71 -1.11
N GLY A 418 9.47 39.78 -0.96
CA GLY A 418 10.69 39.99 -0.17
C GLY A 418 11.80 40.72 -0.92
N LEU A 419 12.42 41.72 -0.29
CA LEU A 419 13.51 42.50 -0.90
C LEU A 419 14.74 41.65 -1.26
N ALA A 420 15.08 40.66 -0.43
CA ALA A 420 16.22 39.77 -0.65
C ALA A 420 15.91 38.58 -1.57
N THR A 421 14.64 38.32 -1.87
CA THR A 421 14.17 37.12 -2.59
C THR A 421 13.52 37.45 -3.93
N ARG A 422 13.24 38.72 -4.22
CA ARG A 422 12.54 39.17 -5.44
C ARG A 422 13.23 38.83 -6.76
N ASP A 423 14.54 38.58 -6.72
CA ASP A 423 15.34 38.23 -7.90
C ASP A 423 15.50 36.71 -8.07
N LEU A 424 14.89 35.90 -7.19
CA LEU A 424 14.85 34.44 -7.34
C LEU A 424 13.99 34.07 -8.56
N GLY A 425 14.61 33.47 -9.57
CA GLY A 425 13.95 33.06 -10.80
C GLY A 425 13.21 31.71 -10.69
N GLN A 426 12.31 31.47 -11.64
CA GLN A 426 11.49 30.26 -11.70
C GLN A 426 12.31 28.97 -11.72
N ASP A 427 13.33 28.86 -12.58
CA ASP A 427 14.20 27.67 -12.66
C ASP A 427 14.96 27.44 -11.36
N THR A 428 15.50 28.51 -10.76
CA THR A 428 16.24 28.45 -9.49
C THR A 428 15.36 27.94 -8.34
N ILE A 429 14.13 28.45 -8.22
CA ILE A 429 13.18 27.99 -7.20
C ILE A 429 12.75 26.55 -7.46
N ALA A 430 12.40 26.19 -8.70
CA ALA A 430 11.99 24.83 -9.03
C ALA A 430 13.07 23.80 -8.65
N ARG A 431 14.33 24.08 -8.98
CA ARG A 431 15.45 23.22 -8.58
C ARG A 431 15.63 23.17 -7.07
N ALA A 432 15.56 24.31 -6.38
CA ALA A 432 15.69 24.33 -4.92
C ALA A 432 14.60 23.50 -4.21
N ILE A 433 13.36 23.54 -4.71
CA ILE A 433 12.25 22.70 -4.22
C ILE A 433 12.61 21.21 -4.39
N VAL A 434 13.10 20.83 -5.57
CA VAL A 434 13.51 19.44 -5.87
C VAL A 434 14.65 18.98 -4.97
N GLU A 435 15.66 19.83 -4.73
CA GLU A 435 16.80 19.50 -3.87
C GLU A 435 16.36 19.22 -2.42
N VAL A 436 15.55 20.11 -1.83
CA VAL A 436 15.05 19.93 -0.46
C VAL A 436 14.15 18.70 -0.37
N ALA A 437 13.24 18.49 -1.32
CA ALA A 437 12.38 17.31 -1.34
C ALA A 437 13.17 15.99 -1.50
N THR A 438 14.25 16.02 -2.29
CA THR A 438 15.11 14.85 -2.49
C THR A 438 15.87 14.49 -1.21
N ALA A 439 16.33 15.50 -0.47
CA ALA A 439 17.08 15.34 0.77
C ALA A 439 16.21 14.94 1.97
N LEU A 440 14.88 14.99 1.89
CA LEU A 440 14.02 14.55 2.97
C LEU A 440 14.18 13.04 3.25
N PRO A 441 14.48 12.64 4.50
CA PRO A 441 14.57 11.23 4.88
C PRO A 441 13.20 10.60 5.15
N VAL A 442 12.17 11.41 5.39
CA VAL A 442 10.80 10.99 5.69
C VAL A 442 9.87 11.23 4.50
N TYR A 443 8.70 10.59 4.50
CA TYR A 443 7.66 10.81 3.49
C TYR A 443 7.19 12.27 3.45
N ARG A 444 6.97 12.88 4.63
CA ARG A 444 6.59 14.29 4.76
C ARG A 444 6.84 14.84 6.16
N THR A 445 6.85 16.16 6.25
CA THR A 445 6.69 16.90 7.51
C THR A 445 5.22 17.17 7.82
N TYR A 446 4.95 17.69 9.02
CA TYR A 446 3.59 17.94 9.52
C TYR A 446 3.43 19.34 10.14
N VAL A 447 3.81 20.34 9.37
CA VAL A 447 3.55 21.76 9.61
C VAL A 447 2.09 22.08 9.31
N SER A 448 1.44 22.84 10.20
CA SER A 448 0.05 23.24 10.07
C SER A 448 -0.17 24.69 10.52
N VAL A 449 -1.44 25.12 10.56
CA VAL A 449 -1.82 26.44 11.10
C VAL A 449 -1.49 26.59 12.59
N ASP A 450 -1.34 25.48 13.33
CA ASP A 450 -0.91 25.47 14.73
C ASP A 450 0.60 25.74 14.89
N GLY A 451 1.35 25.76 13.78
CA GLY A 451 2.78 26.02 13.73
C GLY A 451 3.62 24.81 13.28
N VAL A 452 4.93 24.92 13.49
CA VAL A 452 5.93 23.92 13.09
C VAL A 452 6.36 23.09 14.31
N PRO A 453 6.12 21.77 14.33
CA PRO A 453 6.61 20.95 15.44
C PRO A 453 8.14 20.94 15.50
N ARG A 454 8.72 20.97 16.71
CA ARG A 454 10.19 21.03 16.90
C ARG A 454 10.96 19.94 16.16
N ARG A 455 10.38 18.75 16.09
CA ARG A 455 10.96 17.61 15.36
C ARG A 455 11.01 17.85 13.85
N ASP A 456 9.97 18.47 13.29
CA ASP A 456 9.93 18.81 11.87
C ASP A 456 10.90 19.95 11.54
N ILE A 457 11.14 20.91 12.46
CA ILE A 457 12.21 21.91 12.28
C ILE A 457 13.56 21.22 12.07
N ALA A 458 13.92 20.26 12.93
CA ALA A 458 15.18 19.53 12.81
C ALA A 458 15.27 18.75 11.48
N ILE A 459 14.20 18.05 11.08
CA ILE A 459 14.14 17.35 9.80
C ILE A 459 14.31 18.30 8.61
N ILE A 460 13.68 19.48 8.66
CA ILE A 460 13.80 20.49 7.60
C ILE A 460 15.22 21.05 7.55
N ASP A 461 15.82 21.37 8.70
CA ASP A 461 17.18 21.89 8.78
C ASP A 461 18.19 20.85 8.26
N ASP A 462 18.09 19.59 8.68
CA ASP A 462 18.94 18.49 8.20
C ASP A 462 18.79 18.28 6.68
N ALA A 463 17.56 18.35 6.15
CA ALA A 463 17.31 18.20 4.72
C ALA A 463 17.85 19.40 3.91
N VAL A 464 17.76 20.61 4.45
CA VAL A 464 18.36 21.82 3.84
C VAL A 464 19.88 21.70 3.82
N ASP A 465 20.50 21.31 4.94
CA ASP A 465 21.95 21.15 5.04
C ASP A 465 22.45 20.04 4.12
N LEU A 466 21.76 18.90 4.06
CA LEU A 466 22.09 17.81 3.14
C LEU A 466 21.93 18.25 1.68
N ALA A 467 20.85 18.95 1.34
CA ALA A 467 20.63 19.50 0.01
C ALA A 467 21.79 20.42 -0.44
N MET A 468 22.39 21.18 0.48
CA MET A 468 23.53 22.04 0.16
C MET A 468 24.78 21.26 -0.28
N THR A 469 24.95 20.01 0.16
CA THR A 469 26.15 19.22 -0.15
C THR A 469 26.21 18.72 -1.59
N TRP A 470 25.06 18.62 -2.27
CA TRP A 470 24.93 18.05 -3.62
C TRP A 470 24.04 18.86 -4.58
N ARG A 471 23.77 20.12 -4.24
CA ARG A 471 22.84 21.01 -4.94
C ARG A 471 23.22 21.20 -6.41
N GLU A 472 22.20 21.16 -7.29
CA GLU A 472 22.32 21.58 -8.69
C GLU A 472 21.93 23.06 -8.91
N VAL A 473 21.77 23.81 -7.80
CA VAL A 473 21.51 25.27 -7.77
C VAL A 473 22.82 26.00 -7.49
N GLU A 474 23.09 27.15 -8.12
CA GLU A 474 24.37 27.88 -8.00
C GLU A 474 24.50 28.71 -6.70
N ALA A 475 23.40 29.17 -6.13
CA ALA A 475 23.35 29.97 -4.91
C ALA A 475 22.74 29.19 -3.72
N ASP A 476 23.13 29.51 -2.48
CA ASP A 476 22.61 28.88 -1.26
C ASP A 476 21.22 29.44 -0.90
N GLU A 477 21.03 30.74 -1.13
CA GLU A 477 19.84 31.51 -0.78
C GLU A 477 18.51 30.89 -1.24
N PRO A 478 18.38 30.30 -2.45
CA PRO A 478 17.16 29.63 -2.90
C PRO A 478 16.79 28.41 -2.04
N ILE A 479 17.76 27.56 -1.67
CA ILE A 479 17.51 26.37 -0.84
C ILE A 479 17.16 26.80 0.58
N GLN A 480 17.88 27.78 1.13
CA GLN A 480 17.54 28.38 2.44
C GLN A 480 16.14 29.00 2.43
N PHE A 481 15.73 29.63 1.33
CA PHE A 481 14.40 30.20 1.18
C PHE A 481 13.31 29.11 1.22
N ILE A 482 13.51 27.97 0.56
CA ILE A 482 12.58 26.83 0.69
C ILE A 482 12.51 26.36 2.15
N GLY A 483 13.64 26.25 2.84
CA GLY A 483 13.67 25.95 4.28
C GLY A 483 12.87 26.95 5.12
N ARG A 484 12.94 28.25 4.82
CA ARG A 484 12.15 29.30 5.48
C ARG A 484 10.65 29.19 5.21
N LEU A 485 10.25 28.88 3.97
CA LEU A 485 8.85 28.60 3.62
C LEU A 485 8.30 27.44 4.47
N LEU A 486 9.03 26.32 4.52
CA LEU A 486 8.62 25.13 5.28
C LEU A 486 8.54 25.39 6.79
N LYS A 487 9.39 26.29 7.32
CA LYS A 487 9.39 26.69 8.73
C LYS A 487 8.43 27.84 9.05
N LEU A 488 7.68 28.35 8.08
CA LEU A 488 6.81 29.52 8.23
C LEU A 488 7.55 30.74 8.83
N ASP A 489 8.83 30.89 8.50
CA ASP A 489 9.75 31.85 9.14
C ASP A 489 9.65 33.26 8.52
N PHE A 490 8.51 33.90 8.77
CA PHE A 490 8.16 35.24 8.27
C PHE A 490 7.43 36.07 9.34
N GLU A 491 7.67 37.38 9.34
CA GLU A 491 7.00 38.32 10.25
C GLU A 491 5.64 38.78 9.72
N ASP A 492 5.51 38.93 8.40
CA ASP A 492 4.28 39.39 7.76
C ASP A 492 3.24 38.27 7.65
N GLY A 493 2.01 38.56 8.06
CA GLY A 493 0.93 37.56 8.08
C GLY A 493 0.53 37.02 6.69
N ALA A 494 0.66 37.82 5.62
CA ALA A 494 0.38 37.34 4.27
C ALA A 494 1.48 36.40 3.76
N ASP A 495 2.73 36.64 4.14
CA ASP A 495 3.85 35.73 3.86
C ASP A 495 3.73 34.42 4.64
N VAL A 496 3.32 34.46 5.92
CA VAL A 496 3.02 33.25 6.70
C VAL A 496 1.89 32.45 6.07
N ALA A 497 0.79 33.09 5.67
CA ALA A 497 -0.34 32.42 5.04
C ALA A 497 0.03 31.76 3.71
N ALA A 498 0.74 32.48 2.84
CA ALA A 498 1.20 31.94 1.55
C ALA A 498 2.26 30.83 1.73
N SER A 499 3.14 30.95 2.73
CA SER A 499 4.10 29.90 3.08
C SER A 499 3.40 28.64 3.59
N LEU A 500 2.28 28.79 4.30
CA LEU A 500 1.47 27.66 4.75
C LEU A 500 0.82 26.93 3.56
N ASP A 501 0.34 27.66 2.54
CA ASP A 501 -0.20 27.05 1.32
C ASP A 501 0.89 26.29 0.53
N PHE A 502 2.07 26.89 0.37
CA PHE A 502 3.25 26.20 -0.18
C PHE A 502 3.57 24.94 0.62
N THR A 503 3.66 25.06 1.94
CA THR A 503 4.07 23.94 2.82
C THR A 503 3.04 22.82 2.82
N ARG A 504 1.74 23.12 2.85
CA ARG A 504 0.68 22.12 2.70
C ARG A 504 0.87 21.33 1.41
N ARG A 505 0.98 22.03 0.29
CA ARG A 505 1.14 21.36 -1.01
C ARG A 505 2.43 20.56 -1.11
N PHE A 506 3.52 21.09 -0.57
CA PHE A 506 4.82 20.41 -0.55
C PHE A 506 4.70 19.10 0.22
N GLN A 507 4.13 19.13 1.42
CA GLN A 507 3.94 17.95 2.27
C GLN A 507 2.97 16.92 1.66
N GLN A 508 1.97 17.33 0.88
CA GLN A 508 1.10 16.43 0.12
C GLN A 508 1.80 15.80 -1.09
N THR A 509 2.91 16.39 -1.55
CA THR A 509 3.64 15.95 -2.75
C THR A 509 4.83 15.05 -2.40
N THR A 510 5.57 15.34 -1.32
CA THR A 510 6.80 14.61 -0.97
C THR A 510 6.56 13.14 -0.64
N GLY A 511 5.39 12.79 -0.10
CA GLY A 511 5.01 11.39 0.13
C GLY A 511 4.94 10.58 -1.16
N ALA A 512 4.39 11.19 -2.22
CA ALA A 512 4.36 10.60 -3.56
C ALA A 512 5.77 10.47 -4.16
N VAL A 513 6.62 11.48 -3.98
CA VAL A 513 8.01 11.44 -4.42
C VAL A 513 8.75 10.27 -3.77
N MET A 514 8.61 10.09 -2.45
CA MET A 514 9.22 8.98 -1.71
C MET A 514 8.73 7.63 -2.22
N ALA A 515 7.41 7.41 -2.23
CA ALA A 515 6.79 6.14 -2.63
C ALA A 515 7.19 5.76 -4.07
N LYS A 516 7.02 6.68 -5.03
CA LYS A 516 7.28 6.36 -6.44
C LYS A 516 8.77 6.20 -6.77
N ALA A 517 9.64 6.93 -6.08
CA ALA A 517 11.09 6.85 -6.32
C ALA A 517 11.76 5.66 -5.62
N VAL A 518 11.33 5.35 -4.39
CA VAL A 518 11.94 4.30 -3.57
C VAL A 518 11.19 2.99 -3.77
N GLU A 519 9.93 2.93 -3.36
CA GLU A 519 9.17 1.68 -3.33
C GLU A 519 8.86 1.14 -4.73
N ASP A 520 8.50 2.03 -5.66
CA ASP A 520 8.08 1.65 -7.02
C ASP A 520 9.18 1.87 -8.06
N THR A 521 10.42 2.15 -7.65
CA THR A 521 11.54 2.22 -8.61
C THR A 521 12.84 1.65 -8.04
N ALA A 522 13.40 2.22 -6.96
CA ALA A 522 14.67 1.77 -6.41
C ALA A 522 14.64 0.30 -5.95
N PHE A 523 13.53 -0.12 -5.31
CA PHE A 523 13.30 -1.51 -4.88
C PHE A 523 13.24 -2.54 -6.02
N TYR A 524 13.05 -2.10 -7.26
CA TYR A 524 13.04 -2.96 -8.43
C TYR A 524 14.35 -2.88 -9.23
N ARG A 525 15.30 -2.03 -8.81
CA ARG A 525 16.63 -1.88 -9.41
C ARG A 525 17.72 -2.48 -8.53
N TYR A 526 17.74 -2.10 -7.25
CA TYR A 526 18.77 -2.55 -6.32
C TYR A 526 18.37 -3.89 -5.70
N ASN A 527 18.84 -4.98 -6.31
CA ASN A 527 18.36 -6.33 -6.02
C ASN A 527 19.29 -7.12 -5.08
N ARG A 528 20.22 -6.47 -4.36
CA ARG A 528 21.18 -7.10 -3.42
C ARG A 528 20.52 -8.20 -2.58
N LEU A 529 19.48 -7.85 -1.85
CA LEU A 529 18.63 -8.77 -1.09
C LEU A 529 17.18 -8.28 -1.15
N ILE A 530 16.36 -8.84 -2.03
CA ILE A 530 15.01 -8.31 -2.32
C ILE A 530 14.01 -8.50 -1.17
N ALA A 531 14.41 -9.22 -0.11
CA ALA A 531 13.64 -9.32 1.14
C ALA A 531 13.54 -7.98 1.89
N LEU A 532 14.54 -7.10 1.70
CA LEU A 532 14.58 -5.76 2.29
C LEU A 532 13.81 -4.72 1.46
N ASN A 533 13.48 -5.07 0.22
CA ASN A 533 12.79 -4.20 -0.74
C ASN A 533 11.27 -4.30 -0.53
N GLU A 534 10.81 -3.84 0.63
CA GLU A 534 9.43 -3.94 1.08
C GLU A 534 8.88 -2.56 1.49
N VAL A 535 7.57 -2.35 1.44
CA VAL A 535 6.92 -1.10 1.89
C VAL A 535 7.37 -0.76 3.33
N GLY A 536 8.00 0.41 3.50
CA GLY A 536 8.63 0.82 4.77
C GLY A 536 10.02 0.24 5.06
N GLY A 537 10.56 -0.58 4.15
CA GLY A 537 11.92 -1.12 4.20
C GLY A 537 12.98 -0.10 3.80
N GLU A 538 14.18 -0.29 4.32
CA GLU A 538 15.36 0.55 4.06
C GLU A 538 16.51 -0.38 3.63
N PRO A 539 16.71 -0.66 2.32
CA PRO A 539 17.67 -1.66 1.86
C PRO A 539 19.15 -1.32 2.16
N ASP A 540 19.46 -0.08 2.56
CA ASP A 540 20.75 0.33 3.10
C ASP A 540 20.91 0.03 4.60
N HIS A 541 19.83 -0.32 5.30
CA HIS A 541 19.85 -0.95 6.62
C HIS A 541 19.77 -2.47 6.44
N TYR A 542 20.92 -3.13 6.20
CA TYR A 542 20.97 -4.54 5.81
C TYR A 542 20.35 -5.50 6.84
N GLY A 543 20.72 -5.34 8.12
CA GLY A 543 20.20 -6.09 9.25
C GLY A 543 20.52 -5.36 10.54
N ALA A 544 20.09 -5.91 11.68
CA ALA A 544 20.34 -5.31 12.99
C ALA A 544 20.73 -6.37 14.04
N ASP A 545 21.13 -5.91 15.23
CA ASP A 545 21.29 -6.78 16.38
C ASP A 545 19.93 -7.07 17.07
N LEU A 546 19.95 -8.01 18.01
CA LEU A 546 18.76 -8.37 18.79
C LEU A 546 18.22 -7.19 19.62
N ASP A 547 19.10 -6.32 20.11
CA ASP A 547 18.74 -5.17 20.94
C ASP A 547 17.93 -4.14 20.16
N ALA A 548 18.19 -3.96 18.86
CA ALA A 548 17.40 -3.11 17.98
C ALA A 548 15.94 -3.58 17.88
N PHE A 549 15.71 -4.90 17.73
CA PHE A 549 14.34 -5.45 17.72
C PHE A 549 13.64 -5.21 19.06
N HIS A 550 14.32 -5.49 20.17
CA HIS A 550 13.78 -5.27 21.52
C HIS A 550 13.46 -3.79 21.78
N THR A 551 14.32 -2.88 21.33
CA THR A 551 14.12 -1.43 21.40
C THR A 551 12.89 -1.01 20.59
N ALA A 552 12.72 -1.55 19.37
CA ALA A 552 11.54 -1.28 18.55
C ALA A 552 10.24 -1.74 19.25
N MET A 553 10.26 -2.89 19.94
CA MET A 553 9.11 -3.38 20.70
C MET A 553 8.81 -2.51 21.93
N GLN A 554 9.83 -2.02 22.63
CA GLN A 554 9.65 -1.07 23.74
C GLN A 554 9.07 0.26 23.27
N ILE A 555 9.56 0.81 22.15
CA ILE A 555 9.00 2.02 21.53
C ILE A 555 7.52 1.78 21.16
N ARG A 556 7.20 0.58 20.65
CA ARG A 556 5.83 0.21 20.29
C ARG A 556 4.87 0.24 21.47
N VAL A 557 5.28 -0.30 22.63
CA VAL A 557 4.51 -0.21 23.87
C VAL A 557 4.24 1.26 24.26
N GLU A 558 5.22 2.14 24.07
CA GLU A 558 5.10 3.56 24.43
C GLU A 558 4.19 4.35 23.46
N ASP A 559 4.35 4.13 22.15
CA ASP A 559 3.74 4.99 21.13
C ASP A 559 2.42 4.48 20.58
N GLN A 560 2.25 3.16 20.49
CA GLN A 560 1.13 2.51 19.79
C GLN A 560 0.88 1.08 20.30
N PRO A 561 0.50 0.91 21.58
CA PRO A 561 0.24 -0.41 22.17
C PRO A 561 -0.92 -1.17 21.51
N GLU A 562 -1.78 -0.48 20.75
CA GLU A 562 -2.89 -1.05 19.97
C GLU A 562 -2.69 -0.89 18.45
N GLY A 563 -1.49 -0.50 18.01
CA GLY A 563 -1.11 -0.45 16.60
C GLY A 563 -1.03 -1.86 16.01
N LEU A 564 -1.35 -1.99 14.71
CA LEU A 564 -1.38 -3.29 14.06
C LEU A 564 0.04 -3.86 13.89
N LEU A 565 0.15 -5.19 13.87
CA LEU A 565 1.37 -5.93 13.60
C LEU A 565 1.19 -6.64 12.25
N ALA A 566 1.46 -5.90 11.17
CA ALA A 566 1.41 -6.45 9.83
C ALA A 566 2.66 -7.29 9.54
N THR A 567 2.44 -8.44 8.92
CA THR A 567 3.49 -9.23 8.28
C THR A 567 3.20 -9.46 6.80
N SER A 568 1.96 -9.32 6.33
CA SER A 568 1.63 -9.27 4.90
C SER A 568 0.45 -8.31 4.75
N THR A 569 0.37 -7.61 3.61
CA THR A 569 -0.78 -6.76 3.28
C THR A 569 -1.12 -6.90 1.80
N HIS A 570 -2.17 -6.20 1.36
CA HIS A 570 -2.51 -6.11 -0.06
C HIS A 570 -1.52 -5.25 -0.87
N ASP A 571 -0.61 -4.52 -0.22
CA ASP A 571 0.39 -3.66 -0.87
C ASP A 571 1.84 -4.14 -0.68
N THR A 572 2.08 -5.11 0.22
CA THR A 572 3.42 -5.67 0.39
C THR A 572 3.93 -6.25 -0.93
N LYS A 573 5.19 -5.95 -1.26
CA LYS A 573 5.83 -6.32 -2.51
C LYS A 573 6.08 -7.83 -2.61
N ARG A 574 6.03 -8.56 -1.49
CA ARG A 574 6.07 -10.04 -1.43
C ARG A 574 5.19 -10.55 -0.29
N GLY A 575 4.87 -11.85 -0.28
CA GLY A 575 4.25 -12.52 0.84
C GLY A 575 5.20 -12.70 2.03
N GLU A 576 4.64 -12.89 3.22
CA GLU A 576 5.43 -12.91 4.46
C GLU A 576 6.40 -14.09 4.56
N ASP A 577 6.03 -15.24 3.99
CA ASP A 577 6.83 -16.46 4.01
C ASP A 577 7.85 -16.49 2.87
N ALA A 578 7.54 -15.81 1.76
CA ALA A 578 8.54 -15.52 0.75
C ALA A 578 9.67 -14.66 1.34
N ARG A 579 9.36 -13.60 2.10
CA ARG A 579 10.41 -12.79 2.77
C ARG A 579 11.15 -13.56 3.84
N ALA A 580 10.46 -14.33 4.69
CA ALA A 580 11.10 -15.16 5.71
C ALA A 580 12.11 -16.15 5.11
N ARG A 581 11.79 -16.73 3.95
CA ARG A 581 12.74 -17.54 3.17
C ARG A 581 13.91 -16.72 2.65
N LEU A 582 13.67 -15.55 2.09
CA LEU A 582 14.74 -14.74 1.51
C LEU A 582 15.70 -14.16 2.55
N TYR A 583 15.27 -13.92 3.80
CA TYR A 583 16.19 -13.51 4.87
C TYR A 583 17.33 -14.52 5.06
N THR A 584 17.09 -15.81 4.83
CA THR A 584 18.10 -16.87 4.99
C THR A 584 19.26 -16.75 4.02
N LEU A 585 19.10 -16.05 2.89
CA LEU A 585 20.19 -15.77 1.96
C LEU A 585 21.31 -14.95 2.60
N SER A 586 20.98 -14.12 3.58
CA SER A 586 21.97 -13.33 4.32
C SER A 586 22.91 -14.18 5.17
N GLU A 587 22.52 -15.40 5.55
CA GLU A 587 23.32 -16.27 6.40
C GLU A 587 24.44 -17.00 5.64
N ALA A 588 24.32 -17.11 4.31
CA ALA A 588 25.33 -17.75 3.46
C ALA A 588 25.45 -17.08 2.08
N PRO A 589 25.88 -15.81 1.99
CA PRO A 589 25.87 -15.08 0.73
C PRO A 589 26.76 -15.67 -0.35
N GLU A 590 27.94 -16.19 0.03
CA GLU A 590 28.87 -16.85 -0.91
C GLU A 590 28.26 -18.13 -1.48
N HIS A 591 27.59 -18.93 -0.65
CA HIS A 591 26.91 -20.14 -1.11
C HIS A 591 25.79 -19.81 -2.09
N TRP A 592 25.00 -18.76 -1.81
CA TRP A 592 23.99 -18.27 -2.73
C TRP A 592 24.60 -17.78 -4.05
N ARG A 593 25.67 -16.98 -4.01
CA ARG A 593 26.39 -16.52 -5.21
C ARG A 593 26.83 -17.68 -6.08
N ASP A 594 27.49 -18.67 -5.49
CA ASP A 594 28.06 -19.80 -6.23
C ASP A 594 26.95 -20.63 -6.89
N LEU A 595 25.86 -20.89 -6.15
CA LEU A 595 24.65 -21.54 -6.66
C LEU A 595 24.08 -20.77 -7.86
N ILE A 596 23.89 -19.47 -7.71
CA ILE A 596 23.27 -18.65 -8.76
C ILE A 596 24.17 -18.48 -9.97
N THR A 597 25.48 -18.41 -9.79
CA THR A 597 26.43 -18.35 -10.90
C THR A 597 26.31 -19.60 -11.77
N GLU A 598 26.24 -20.79 -11.17
CA GLU A 598 26.04 -22.05 -11.91
C GLU A 598 24.71 -22.04 -12.70
N PHE A 599 23.60 -21.64 -12.06
CA PHE A 599 22.29 -21.62 -12.70
C PHE A 599 22.16 -20.54 -13.79
N ALA A 600 22.83 -19.40 -13.59
CA ALA A 600 22.94 -18.32 -14.57
C ALA A 600 23.69 -18.78 -15.83
N GLU A 601 24.79 -19.52 -15.68
CA GLU A 601 25.51 -20.11 -16.82
C GLU A 601 24.63 -21.07 -17.65
N ARG A 602 23.80 -21.88 -16.98
CA ARG A 602 22.85 -22.78 -17.65
C ARG A 602 21.76 -22.03 -18.41
N MET A 603 21.38 -20.84 -17.92
CA MET A 603 20.34 -19.99 -18.52
C MET A 603 20.89 -18.99 -19.54
N ALA A 604 22.21 -18.84 -19.67
CA ALA A 604 22.85 -17.96 -20.64
C ALA A 604 22.32 -18.07 -22.09
N PRO A 605 21.97 -19.26 -22.64
CA PRO A 605 21.39 -19.35 -24.00
C PRO A 605 20.05 -18.61 -24.19
N TRP A 606 19.36 -18.29 -23.09
CA TRP A 606 18.06 -17.62 -23.07
C TRP A 606 18.16 -16.12 -22.83
N ARG A 607 19.35 -15.59 -22.51
CA ARG A 607 19.62 -14.15 -22.58
C ARG A 607 19.58 -13.70 -24.03
N LYS A 608 18.97 -12.54 -24.27
CA LYS A 608 18.90 -11.94 -25.62
C LYS A 608 19.51 -10.56 -25.60
N ASP A 609 20.40 -10.32 -26.54
CA ASP A 609 20.83 -8.98 -26.89
C ASP A 609 19.69 -8.29 -27.67
N ILE A 610 19.24 -7.16 -27.15
CA ILE A 610 18.22 -6.28 -27.71
C ILE A 610 18.92 -5.08 -28.36
N ASP A 611 18.38 -4.61 -29.47
CA ASP A 611 18.89 -3.46 -30.24
C ASP A 611 19.46 -2.36 -29.33
N GLY A 612 20.76 -2.08 -29.49
CA GLY A 612 21.49 -1.12 -28.64
C GLY A 612 22.45 -1.76 -27.64
N GLY A 613 22.61 -3.08 -27.63
CA GLY A 613 23.57 -3.79 -26.76
C GLY A 613 23.03 -4.02 -25.35
N VAL A 614 21.71 -4.07 -25.18
CA VAL A 614 21.05 -4.30 -23.90
C VAL A 614 20.72 -5.79 -23.78
N GLU A 615 21.27 -6.46 -22.79
CA GLU A 615 20.93 -7.85 -22.50
C GLU A 615 19.60 -7.94 -21.72
N ALA A 616 18.74 -8.89 -22.09
CA ALA A 616 17.47 -9.15 -21.43
C ALA A 616 17.39 -10.62 -20.95
N PRO A 617 17.21 -10.86 -19.63
CA PRO A 617 17.38 -9.88 -18.55
C PRO A 617 18.83 -9.41 -18.41
N GLU A 618 19.06 -8.19 -17.92
CA GLU A 618 20.38 -7.75 -17.46
C GLU A 618 20.73 -8.39 -16.10
N PRO A 619 22.01 -8.40 -15.68
CA PRO A 619 22.46 -9.10 -14.48
C PRO A 619 21.68 -8.75 -13.19
N ALA A 620 21.38 -7.46 -12.96
CA ALA A 620 20.63 -7.06 -11.77
C ALA A 620 19.20 -7.62 -11.75
N THR A 621 18.54 -7.66 -12.90
CA THR A 621 17.22 -8.26 -13.05
C THR A 621 17.28 -9.78 -12.91
N GLU A 622 18.28 -10.44 -13.51
CA GLU A 622 18.46 -11.89 -13.38
C GLU A 622 18.71 -12.32 -11.93
N TRP A 623 19.60 -11.63 -11.21
CA TRP A 623 19.84 -11.87 -9.77
C TRP A 623 18.54 -11.75 -8.94
N GLY A 624 17.76 -10.70 -9.21
CA GLY A 624 16.46 -10.50 -8.57
C GLY A 624 15.44 -11.58 -8.93
N LEU A 625 15.42 -12.04 -10.19
CA LEU A 625 14.52 -13.10 -10.64
C LEU A 625 14.78 -14.43 -9.95
N TYR A 626 16.03 -14.79 -9.68
CA TYR A 626 16.31 -16.03 -8.95
C TYR A 626 15.92 -15.98 -7.48
N GLN A 627 16.06 -14.82 -6.83
CA GLN A 627 15.47 -14.62 -5.51
C GLN A 627 13.95 -14.71 -5.56
N SER A 628 13.29 -14.09 -6.55
CA SER A 628 11.84 -14.22 -6.72
C SER A 628 11.41 -15.66 -7.05
N LEU A 629 12.20 -16.42 -7.80
CA LEU A 629 11.98 -17.84 -8.03
C LEU A 629 12.05 -18.63 -6.72
N LEU A 630 13.08 -18.41 -5.89
CA LEU A 630 13.16 -19.03 -4.57
C LEU A 630 11.96 -18.65 -3.69
N GLY A 631 11.54 -17.38 -3.71
CA GLY A 631 10.45 -16.87 -2.88
C GLY A 631 9.06 -17.36 -3.29
N VAL A 632 8.81 -17.59 -4.59
CA VAL A 632 7.47 -17.92 -5.12
C VAL A 632 7.12 -19.41 -5.04
N LEU A 633 8.12 -20.30 -4.98
CA LEU A 633 7.93 -21.75 -4.96
C LEU A 633 7.29 -22.20 -3.63
N PRO A 634 6.14 -22.90 -3.64
CA PRO A 634 5.54 -23.43 -2.43
C PRO A 634 6.47 -24.38 -1.65
N ALA A 635 6.27 -24.51 -0.34
CA ALA A 635 7.10 -25.40 0.49
C ALA A 635 6.95 -26.89 0.10
N ASP A 636 5.79 -27.26 -0.44
CA ASP A 636 5.43 -28.57 -0.97
C ASP A 636 5.58 -28.67 -2.50
N PHE A 637 6.35 -27.76 -3.12
CA PHE A 637 6.54 -27.75 -4.57
C PHE A 637 7.13 -29.08 -5.08
N ASP A 638 6.50 -29.62 -6.14
CA ASP A 638 6.98 -30.79 -6.87
C ASP A 638 7.43 -30.40 -8.30
N PRO A 639 8.74 -30.44 -8.62
CA PRO A 639 9.23 -30.10 -9.95
C PRO A 639 8.75 -31.04 -11.06
N THR A 640 8.18 -32.20 -10.72
CA THR A 640 7.61 -33.14 -11.69
C THR A 640 6.15 -32.81 -12.04
N ASP A 641 5.46 -32.06 -11.19
CA ASP A 641 4.07 -31.63 -11.41
C ASP A 641 4.02 -30.58 -12.53
N GLY A 642 3.30 -30.89 -13.62
CA GLY A 642 3.10 -29.97 -14.74
C GLY A 642 2.24 -28.76 -14.37
N ALA A 643 1.21 -28.95 -13.54
CA ALA A 643 0.26 -27.91 -13.20
C ALA A 643 0.88 -26.87 -12.26
N GLN A 644 1.64 -27.31 -11.25
CA GLN A 644 2.36 -26.38 -10.37
C GLN A 644 3.37 -25.53 -11.14
N ARG A 645 4.13 -26.14 -12.06
CA ARG A 645 5.08 -25.40 -12.91
C ARG A 645 4.39 -24.37 -13.79
N GLU A 646 3.29 -24.72 -14.43
CA GLU A 646 2.52 -23.80 -15.27
C GLU A 646 1.97 -22.62 -14.45
N ALA A 647 1.42 -22.89 -13.27
CA ALA A 647 0.93 -21.86 -12.36
C ALA A 647 2.05 -20.90 -11.92
N ILE A 648 3.22 -21.42 -11.54
CA ILE A 648 4.38 -20.60 -11.18
C ILE A 648 4.90 -19.80 -12.37
N ALA A 649 4.88 -20.37 -13.58
CA ALA A 649 5.30 -19.66 -14.79
C ALA A 649 4.42 -18.45 -15.10
N GLY A 650 3.11 -18.60 -15.03
CA GLY A 650 2.18 -17.48 -15.20
C GLY A 650 2.44 -16.36 -14.19
N ARG A 651 2.56 -16.71 -12.90
CA ARG A 651 2.79 -15.77 -11.80
C ARG A 651 4.12 -15.04 -11.94
N LEU A 652 5.21 -15.78 -12.15
CA LEU A 652 6.56 -15.22 -12.23
C LEU A 652 6.74 -14.37 -13.50
N ALA A 653 6.13 -14.74 -14.62
CA ALA A 653 6.18 -13.95 -15.85
C ALA A 653 5.42 -12.62 -15.70
N ALA A 654 4.23 -12.63 -15.09
CA ALA A 654 3.48 -11.41 -14.82
C ALA A 654 4.23 -10.49 -13.84
N TYR A 655 4.82 -11.07 -12.79
CA TYR A 655 5.70 -10.35 -11.88
C TYR A 655 6.91 -9.76 -12.58
N ALA A 656 7.61 -10.53 -13.41
CA ALA A 656 8.82 -10.08 -14.09
C ALA A 656 8.54 -8.85 -14.97
N GLU A 657 7.44 -8.88 -15.74
CA GLU A 657 6.98 -7.74 -16.54
C GLU A 657 6.67 -6.51 -15.67
N LYS A 658 5.91 -6.69 -14.58
CA LYS A 658 5.65 -5.60 -13.62
C LYS A 658 6.93 -5.05 -13.02
N ALA A 659 7.84 -5.91 -12.58
CA ALA A 659 9.10 -5.54 -11.93
C ALA A 659 9.98 -4.67 -12.83
N VAL A 660 10.16 -5.04 -14.11
CA VAL A 660 10.98 -4.24 -15.03
C VAL A 660 10.31 -2.94 -15.47
N ARG A 661 8.96 -2.90 -15.53
CA ARG A 661 8.19 -1.67 -15.76
C ARG A 661 8.25 -0.73 -14.57
N GLU A 662 8.25 -1.25 -13.34
CA GLU A 662 8.49 -0.44 -12.14
C GLU A 662 9.94 0.02 -12.03
N ALA A 663 10.89 -0.83 -12.42
CA ALA A 663 12.29 -0.43 -12.50
C ALA A 663 12.50 0.73 -13.48
N LYS A 664 11.66 0.93 -14.52
CA LYS A 664 11.73 2.10 -15.42
C LYS A 664 13.12 2.29 -16.08
N ARG A 665 13.91 1.21 -16.23
CA ARG A 665 15.28 1.25 -16.80
C ARG A 665 15.23 1.08 -18.31
N TRP A 666 14.58 0.02 -18.78
CA TRP A 666 14.48 -0.35 -20.21
C TRP A 666 13.06 -0.29 -20.76
N THR A 667 12.07 -0.51 -19.89
CA THR A 667 10.64 -0.45 -20.20
C THR A 667 9.90 0.29 -19.09
N SER A 668 8.69 0.78 -19.36
CA SER A 668 7.82 1.38 -18.36
C SER A 668 6.36 1.20 -18.74
N TRP A 669 5.45 1.44 -17.80
CA TRP A 669 4.01 1.47 -18.07
C TRP A 669 3.61 2.45 -19.16
N THR A 670 4.35 3.55 -19.33
CA THR A 670 4.01 4.62 -20.27
C THR A 670 4.68 4.49 -21.63
N SER A 671 5.75 3.69 -21.70
CA SER A 671 6.50 3.41 -22.93
C SER A 671 7.03 1.97 -22.90
N PRO A 672 6.16 0.96 -23.11
CA PRO A 672 6.57 -0.44 -23.11
C PRO A 672 7.62 -0.74 -24.20
N ALA A 673 8.68 -1.44 -23.83
CA ALA A 673 9.72 -1.92 -24.75
C ALA A 673 9.49 -3.41 -25.06
N GLU A 674 8.57 -3.69 -26.00
CA GLU A 674 8.14 -5.06 -26.28
C GLU A 674 9.27 -6.05 -26.61
N PRO A 675 10.36 -5.70 -27.35
CA PRO A 675 11.46 -6.63 -27.60
C PRO A 675 12.12 -7.13 -26.31
N TYR A 676 12.37 -6.23 -25.36
CA TYR A 676 12.95 -6.55 -24.06
C TYR A 676 11.97 -7.39 -23.22
N GLU A 677 10.70 -6.99 -23.16
CA GLU A 677 9.67 -7.72 -22.39
C GLU A 677 9.42 -9.14 -22.94
N ARG A 678 9.44 -9.33 -24.26
CA ARG A 678 9.34 -10.66 -24.88
C ARG A 678 10.55 -11.53 -24.58
N ALA A 679 11.75 -10.98 -24.60
CA ALA A 679 12.97 -11.73 -24.26
C ALA A 679 12.96 -12.17 -22.79
N LEU A 680 12.61 -11.26 -21.88
CA LEU A 680 12.44 -11.55 -20.46
C LEU A 680 11.40 -12.65 -20.21
N ARG A 681 10.23 -12.57 -20.85
CA ARG A 681 9.21 -13.63 -20.78
C ARG A 681 9.75 -14.97 -21.29
N GLY A 682 10.47 -14.96 -22.41
CA GLY A 682 11.12 -16.15 -22.96
C GLY A 682 12.14 -16.79 -22.00
N PHE A 683 12.88 -15.97 -21.24
CA PHE A 683 13.81 -16.41 -20.21
C PHE A 683 13.07 -17.10 -19.05
N VAL A 684 12.01 -16.46 -18.51
CA VAL A 684 11.19 -17.02 -17.42
C VAL A 684 10.51 -18.33 -17.84
N ASP A 685 9.90 -18.35 -19.04
CA ASP A 685 9.25 -19.54 -19.59
C ASP A 685 10.26 -20.70 -19.74
N ALA A 686 11.50 -20.41 -20.12
CA ALA A 686 12.54 -21.41 -20.27
C ALA A 686 12.99 -21.98 -18.92
N ALA A 687 13.10 -21.16 -17.88
CA ALA A 687 13.49 -21.62 -16.54
C ALA A 687 12.48 -22.63 -15.96
N LEU A 688 11.22 -22.57 -16.36
CA LEU A 688 10.15 -23.42 -15.79
C LEU A 688 9.69 -24.55 -16.71
N ASP A 689 10.09 -24.54 -17.98
CA ASP A 689 9.79 -25.60 -18.94
C ASP A 689 10.96 -26.61 -19.05
N PRO A 690 10.79 -27.87 -18.56
CA PRO A 690 11.85 -28.88 -18.65
C PRO A 690 12.22 -29.24 -20.10
N LYS A 691 11.35 -28.97 -21.08
CA LYS A 691 11.65 -29.19 -22.50
C LYS A 691 12.65 -28.17 -23.04
N LYS A 692 12.80 -27.02 -22.38
CA LYS A 692 13.69 -25.92 -22.76
C LYS A 692 15.00 -25.94 -21.96
N SER A 693 14.93 -26.10 -20.64
CA SER A 693 16.08 -25.99 -19.72
C SER A 693 16.49 -27.31 -19.04
N GLY A 694 15.88 -28.43 -19.45
CA GLY A 694 16.21 -29.75 -18.92
C GLY A 694 15.85 -29.90 -17.44
N SER A 695 16.82 -30.31 -16.62
CA SER A 695 16.65 -30.47 -15.17
C SER A 695 16.78 -29.18 -14.37
N PHE A 696 16.91 -28.01 -15.01
CA PHE A 696 17.20 -26.73 -14.35
C PHE A 696 16.38 -26.50 -13.07
N LEU A 697 15.06 -26.52 -13.18
CA LEU A 697 14.17 -26.22 -12.05
C LEU A 697 14.25 -27.29 -10.96
N ALA A 698 14.41 -28.56 -11.34
CA ALA A 698 14.52 -29.66 -10.39
C ALA A 698 15.84 -29.59 -9.60
N ASP A 699 16.94 -29.30 -10.30
CA ASP A 699 18.26 -29.13 -9.68
C ASP A 699 18.29 -27.88 -8.80
N PHE A 700 17.68 -26.77 -9.25
CA PHE A 700 17.55 -25.53 -8.47
C PHE A 700 16.75 -25.79 -7.19
N TRP A 701 15.61 -26.46 -7.31
CA TRP A 701 14.77 -26.81 -6.16
C TRP A 701 15.49 -27.71 -5.15
N ALA A 702 16.26 -28.70 -5.64
CA ALA A 702 17.06 -29.58 -4.79
C ALA A 702 18.17 -28.81 -4.06
N ALA A 703 18.91 -27.97 -4.80
CA ALA A 703 19.98 -27.16 -4.22
C ALA A 703 19.47 -26.09 -3.23
N ALA A 704 18.23 -25.62 -3.43
CA ALA A 704 17.60 -24.61 -2.59
C ALA A 704 16.96 -25.18 -1.30
N GLN A 705 16.86 -26.49 -1.11
CA GLN A 705 16.17 -27.08 0.05
C GLN A 705 16.62 -26.56 1.42
N PRO A 706 17.93 -26.31 1.67
CA PRO A 706 18.36 -25.72 2.95
C PRO A 706 17.71 -24.35 3.22
N PHE A 707 17.62 -23.48 2.22
CA PHE A 707 16.94 -22.19 2.33
C PHE A 707 15.43 -22.34 2.48
N VAL A 708 14.82 -23.34 1.85
CA VAL A 708 13.38 -23.64 1.95
C VAL A 708 13.02 -24.06 3.38
N ALA A 709 13.77 -25.00 3.97
CA ALA A 709 13.55 -25.48 5.33
C ALA A 709 13.84 -24.38 6.37
N ALA A 710 14.96 -23.68 6.24
CA ALA A 710 15.28 -22.54 7.09
C ALA A 710 14.22 -21.43 6.99
N GLY A 711 13.73 -21.15 5.78
CA GLY A 711 12.67 -20.19 5.54
C GLY A 711 11.37 -20.55 6.24
N ALA A 712 10.97 -21.82 6.22
CA ALA A 712 9.78 -22.28 6.94
C ALA A 712 9.94 -22.15 8.46
N LEU A 713 11.13 -22.44 9.01
CA LEU A 713 11.39 -22.23 10.43
C LEU A 713 11.38 -20.74 10.81
N THR A 714 11.96 -19.87 9.98
CA THR A 714 11.90 -18.42 10.13
C THR A 714 10.45 -17.91 10.07
N SER A 715 9.63 -18.44 9.16
CA SER A 715 8.19 -18.14 9.09
C SER A 715 7.44 -18.48 10.37
N LEU A 716 7.67 -19.67 10.94
CA LEU A 716 7.04 -20.08 12.19
C LEU A 716 7.53 -19.23 13.36
N SER A 717 8.83 -18.91 13.41
CA SER A 717 9.37 -17.94 14.37
C SER A 717 8.68 -16.58 14.25
N GLN A 718 8.51 -16.06 13.03
CA GLN A 718 7.83 -14.80 12.77
C GLN A 718 6.39 -14.83 13.30
N THR A 719 5.68 -15.94 13.11
CA THR A 719 4.33 -16.14 13.65
C THR A 719 4.33 -16.14 15.19
N VAL A 720 5.27 -16.84 15.85
CA VAL A 720 5.41 -16.81 17.33
C VAL A 720 5.61 -15.39 17.84
N ILE A 721 6.53 -14.65 17.22
CA ILE A 721 6.85 -13.27 17.61
C ILE A 721 5.64 -12.37 17.40
N LYS A 722 4.99 -12.43 16.23
CA LYS A 722 3.78 -11.65 15.93
C LYS A 722 2.69 -11.85 16.98
N LEU A 723 2.50 -13.09 17.45
CA LEU A 723 1.45 -13.43 18.43
C LEU A 723 1.77 -12.97 19.85
N ALA A 724 3.04 -12.76 20.21
CA ALA A 724 3.45 -12.37 21.56
C ALA A 724 3.93 -10.90 21.69
N ALA A 725 4.31 -10.28 20.58
CA ALA A 725 4.76 -8.90 20.52
C ALA A 725 3.68 -7.90 21.00
N PRO A 726 4.09 -6.70 21.46
CA PRO A 726 3.18 -5.60 21.76
C PRO A 726 2.45 -5.11 20.51
N GLY A 727 1.18 -4.72 20.63
CA GLY A 727 0.34 -4.39 19.47
C GLY A 727 -0.67 -5.48 19.15
N VAL A 728 -1.34 -5.35 18.00
CA VAL A 728 -2.46 -6.19 17.56
C VAL A 728 -2.09 -6.97 16.30
N PRO A 729 -1.97 -8.32 16.33
CA PRO A 729 -1.72 -9.13 15.14
C PRO A 729 -2.75 -8.85 14.04
N ASP A 730 -2.27 -8.47 12.85
CA ASP A 730 -3.10 -8.36 11.66
C ASP A 730 -2.85 -9.53 10.72
N ILE A 731 -3.88 -10.35 10.50
CA ILE A 731 -3.80 -11.54 9.65
C ILE A 731 -4.36 -11.19 8.28
N TYR A 732 -3.50 -11.09 7.27
CA TYR A 732 -3.94 -10.94 5.90
C TYR A 732 -4.56 -12.25 5.40
N GLN A 733 -5.62 -12.18 4.58
CA GLN A 733 -6.38 -13.35 4.19
C GLN A 733 -5.50 -14.50 3.71
N GLY A 734 -5.62 -15.64 4.39
CA GLY A 734 -4.91 -16.86 4.08
C GLY A 734 -3.50 -17.02 4.68
N THR A 735 -2.95 -16.01 5.36
CA THR A 735 -1.57 -16.02 5.91
C THR A 735 -1.40 -16.82 7.20
N GLU A 736 -2.47 -17.39 7.75
CA GLU A 736 -2.36 -18.47 8.72
C GLU A 736 -1.74 -19.74 8.10
N PHE A 737 -1.70 -19.84 6.76
CA PHE A 737 -0.86 -20.78 6.00
C PHE A 737 0.36 -20.04 5.42
N TYR A 738 1.24 -20.75 4.70
CA TYR A 738 2.33 -20.06 3.99
C TYR A 738 1.83 -19.20 2.82
N ASP A 739 2.30 -17.97 2.79
CA ASP A 739 2.08 -16.95 1.78
C ASP A 739 3.37 -16.70 0.98
N PHE A 740 3.45 -17.38 -0.16
CA PHE A 740 4.50 -17.21 -1.18
C PHE A 740 4.04 -16.31 -2.34
N SER A 741 3.18 -15.34 -2.05
CA SER A 741 2.72 -14.38 -3.05
C SER A 741 3.82 -13.41 -3.49
N LEU A 742 3.71 -12.93 -4.72
CA LEU A 742 4.45 -11.78 -5.24
C LEU A 742 3.60 -10.51 -5.05
N VAL A 743 4.08 -9.38 -5.55
CA VAL A 743 3.35 -8.10 -5.49
C VAL A 743 1.98 -8.20 -6.20
N ASP A 744 1.03 -7.36 -5.78
CA ASP A 744 -0.26 -7.12 -6.45
C ASP A 744 -0.18 -7.19 -7.99
N PRO A 745 -1.07 -7.94 -8.67
CA PRO A 745 -2.25 -8.65 -8.14
C PRO A 745 -2.00 -10.05 -7.60
N ASP A 746 -0.76 -10.54 -7.53
CA ASP A 746 -0.49 -11.93 -7.10
C ASP A 746 -0.83 -12.18 -5.61
N ASN A 747 -0.75 -11.15 -4.76
CA ASN A 747 -1.18 -11.20 -3.35
C ASN A 747 -2.70 -11.05 -3.15
N ARG A 748 -3.49 -11.02 -4.24
CA ARG A 748 -4.97 -10.93 -4.19
C ARG A 748 -5.66 -12.19 -4.71
N ARG A 749 -4.91 -13.29 -4.87
CA ARG A 749 -5.45 -14.59 -5.30
C ARG A 749 -6.46 -15.15 -4.29
N ASP A 750 -7.30 -16.04 -4.80
CA ASP A 750 -8.29 -16.77 -4.00
C ASP A 750 -7.66 -17.56 -2.85
N VAL A 751 -8.41 -17.66 -1.76
CA VAL A 751 -8.00 -18.35 -0.53
C VAL A 751 -8.86 -19.59 -0.32
N ASP A 752 -8.22 -20.75 -0.18
CA ASP A 752 -8.92 -22.00 0.19
C ASP A 752 -9.22 -22.02 1.69
N PHE A 753 -10.37 -21.44 2.07
CA PHE A 753 -10.87 -21.41 3.44
C PHE A 753 -11.34 -22.78 3.96
N ALA A 754 -11.67 -23.73 3.08
CA ALA A 754 -12.11 -25.06 3.49
C ALA A 754 -10.94 -25.84 4.09
N ALA A 755 -9.79 -25.88 3.39
CA ALA A 755 -8.57 -26.50 3.89
C ALA A 755 -8.09 -25.87 5.21
N ARG A 756 -8.22 -24.54 5.33
CA ARG A 756 -7.87 -23.80 6.55
C ARG A 756 -8.77 -24.12 7.72
N SER A 757 -10.07 -24.19 7.48
CA SER A 757 -11.03 -24.58 8.51
C SER A 757 -10.79 -26.01 8.99
N GLU A 758 -10.41 -26.93 8.11
CA GLU A 758 -10.06 -28.31 8.48
C GLU A 758 -8.77 -28.35 9.31
N ALA A 759 -7.75 -27.56 8.94
CA ALA A 759 -6.48 -27.50 9.64
C ALA A 759 -6.59 -27.09 11.12
N ILE A 760 -7.49 -26.14 11.43
CA ILE A 760 -7.69 -25.66 12.81
C ILE A 760 -8.77 -26.43 13.60
N ALA A 761 -9.56 -27.28 12.94
CA ALA A 761 -10.64 -28.05 13.60
C ALA A 761 -10.20 -29.44 14.09
N GLY A 762 -9.07 -29.97 13.60
CA GLY A 762 -8.60 -31.32 13.91
C GLY A 762 -7.84 -31.41 15.25
N ASP A 763 -7.86 -32.61 15.86
CA ASP A 763 -7.10 -32.95 17.07
C ASP A 763 -5.66 -33.43 16.76
N VAL A 764 -4.99 -32.80 15.80
CA VAL A 764 -3.62 -33.17 15.41
C VAL A 764 -2.64 -32.60 16.44
N ALA A 765 -1.70 -33.42 16.93
CA ALA A 765 -0.64 -32.95 17.82
C ALA A 765 0.32 -32.02 17.05
N PHE A 766 0.88 -31.01 17.73
CA PHE A 766 1.83 -30.09 17.10
C PHE A 766 3.07 -30.81 16.56
N GLU A 767 3.51 -31.87 17.23
CA GLU A 767 4.65 -32.71 16.81
C GLU A 767 4.37 -33.45 15.50
N ASP A 768 3.14 -33.95 15.32
CA ASP A 768 2.73 -34.60 14.07
C ASP A 768 2.62 -33.56 12.93
N ALA A 769 2.09 -32.37 13.23
CA ALA A 769 2.04 -31.27 12.28
C ALA A 769 3.45 -30.73 11.92
N LEU A 770 4.42 -30.83 12.82
CA LEU A 770 5.83 -30.50 12.57
C LEU A 770 6.47 -31.48 11.58
N ALA A 771 6.14 -32.77 11.66
CA ALA A 771 6.62 -33.74 10.68
C ALA A 771 6.09 -33.44 9.26
N ASP A 772 4.90 -32.85 9.14
CA ASP A 772 4.25 -32.45 7.89
C ASP A 772 4.23 -30.92 7.66
N TRP A 773 5.33 -30.26 8.06
CA TRP A 773 5.41 -28.81 8.10
C TRP A 773 5.18 -28.11 6.76
N ARG A 774 5.37 -28.80 5.63
CA ARG A 774 5.24 -28.25 4.27
C ARG A 774 3.81 -27.83 3.93
N THR A 775 2.80 -28.44 4.55
CA THR A 775 1.38 -28.15 4.27
C THR A 775 0.89 -26.80 4.79
N GLY A 776 1.64 -26.16 5.69
CA GLY A 776 1.22 -24.93 6.38
C GLY A 776 0.25 -25.17 7.55
N ARG A 777 -0.21 -26.41 7.79
CA ARG A 777 -1.10 -26.76 8.91
C ARG A 777 -0.51 -26.35 10.27
N LEU A 778 0.78 -26.58 10.47
CA LEU A 778 1.47 -26.19 11.71
C LEU A 778 1.36 -24.69 11.99
N LYS A 779 1.51 -23.85 10.96
CA LYS A 779 1.40 -22.38 11.08
C LYS A 779 -0.03 -21.96 11.43
N ALA A 780 -1.03 -22.64 10.88
CA ALA A 780 -2.44 -22.35 11.19
C ALA A 780 -2.80 -22.72 12.63
N MET A 781 -2.35 -23.89 13.09
CA MET A 781 -2.50 -24.33 14.48
C MET A 781 -1.80 -23.38 15.46
N LEU A 782 -0.57 -22.96 15.14
CA LEU A 782 0.18 -21.98 15.92
C LEU A 782 -0.56 -20.64 16.02
N THR A 783 -1.09 -20.15 14.89
CA THR A 783 -1.89 -18.93 14.82
C THR A 783 -3.11 -19.03 15.73
N ALA A 784 -3.90 -20.10 15.60
CA ALA A 784 -5.09 -20.32 16.43
C ALA A 784 -4.75 -20.40 17.93
N ALA A 785 -3.70 -21.14 18.30
CA ALA A 785 -3.29 -21.30 19.70
C ALA A 785 -2.80 -19.98 20.32
N GLY A 786 -1.98 -19.21 19.59
CA GLY A 786 -1.51 -17.91 20.07
C GLY A 786 -2.64 -16.89 20.16
N LEU A 787 -3.56 -16.84 19.21
CA LEU A 787 -4.74 -15.97 19.29
C LEU A 787 -5.66 -16.36 20.44
N ALA A 788 -5.85 -17.65 20.71
CA ALA A 788 -6.59 -18.13 21.88
C ALA A 788 -5.93 -17.71 23.20
N MET A 789 -4.60 -17.69 23.28
CA MET A 789 -3.86 -17.15 24.43
C MET A 789 -4.11 -15.65 24.59
N ARG A 790 -3.97 -14.87 23.52
CA ARG A 790 -4.24 -13.43 23.54
C ARG A 790 -5.68 -13.12 23.93
N GLY A 791 -6.64 -13.92 23.47
CA GLY A 791 -8.07 -13.74 23.78
C GLY A 791 -8.41 -13.89 25.26
N ARG A 792 -7.61 -14.63 26.05
CA ARG A 792 -7.80 -14.77 27.51
C ARG A 792 -7.41 -13.49 28.26
N THR A 793 -6.31 -12.86 27.86
CA THR A 793 -5.74 -11.67 28.53
C THR A 793 -5.25 -10.63 27.52
N PRO A 794 -6.13 -9.97 26.74
CA PRO A 794 -5.71 -9.07 25.66
C PRO A 794 -4.80 -7.93 26.13
N ALA A 795 -5.09 -7.38 27.32
CA ALA A 795 -4.32 -6.29 27.93
C ALA A 795 -2.87 -6.67 28.25
N LEU A 796 -2.57 -7.96 28.51
CA LEU A 796 -1.20 -8.45 28.69
C LEU A 796 -0.37 -8.20 27.43
N PHE A 797 -0.99 -8.34 26.26
CA PHE A 797 -0.31 -8.24 24.98
C PHE A 797 -0.37 -6.86 24.34
N THR A 798 -1.34 -6.00 24.68
CA THR A 798 -1.34 -4.61 24.23
C THR A 798 -0.59 -3.71 25.21
N ALA A 799 -1.14 -3.54 26.42
CA ALA A 799 -0.66 -2.61 27.44
C ALA A 799 0.37 -3.21 28.43
N GLY A 800 0.50 -4.53 28.49
CA GLY A 800 1.46 -5.20 29.37
C GLY A 800 2.90 -4.80 29.06
N SER A 801 3.76 -4.82 30.07
CA SER A 801 5.18 -4.49 29.93
C SER A 801 5.89 -5.48 28.98
N TYR A 802 6.99 -5.03 28.40
CA TYR A 802 7.84 -5.84 27.52
C TYR A 802 9.24 -5.94 28.11
N ALA A 803 9.68 -7.16 28.42
CA ALA A 803 11.00 -7.43 28.98
C ALA A 803 11.80 -8.37 28.06
N PRO A 804 12.89 -7.89 27.44
CA PRO A 804 13.86 -8.77 26.78
C PRO A 804 14.41 -9.79 27.78
N LEU A 805 14.57 -11.05 27.36
CA LEU A 805 15.18 -12.08 28.21
C LEU A 805 16.55 -12.44 27.67
N ALA A 806 17.55 -12.39 28.55
CA ALA A 806 18.92 -12.73 28.17
C ALA A 806 19.03 -14.23 27.89
N VAL A 807 19.64 -14.57 26.75
CA VAL A 807 19.98 -15.95 26.38
C VAL A 807 21.49 -16.13 26.52
N VAL A 808 21.92 -17.19 27.18
CA VAL A 808 23.33 -17.52 27.39
C VAL A 808 23.61 -18.96 26.97
N GLY A 809 24.84 -19.23 26.52
CA GLY A 809 25.27 -20.54 25.99
C GLY A 809 25.61 -20.50 24.51
N ASP A 810 26.02 -21.63 23.96
CA ASP A 810 26.65 -21.71 22.63
C ASP A 810 25.72 -21.29 21.48
N MET A 811 24.39 -21.51 21.61
CA MET A 811 23.40 -21.17 20.58
C MET A 811 22.65 -19.85 20.88
N ALA A 812 23.13 -19.01 21.80
CA ALA A 812 22.43 -17.79 22.21
C ALA A 812 22.08 -16.85 21.03
N ARG A 813 22.94 -16.77 20.01
CA ARG A 813 22.70 -15.92 18.81
C ARG A 813 21.52 -16.38 17.95
N HIS A 814 21.12 -17.65 18.05
CA HIS A 814 20.06 -18.27 17.25
C HIS A 814 18.69 -18.21 17.91
N VAL A 815 18.54 -17.45 18.99
CA VAL A 815 17.29 -17.41 19.75
C VAL A 815 16.95 -15.99 20.11
N ILE A 816 15.67 -15.66 19.99
CA ILE A 816 15.07 -14.49 20.61
C ILE A 816 14.11 -14.96 21.71
N ALA A 817 14.20 -14.30 22.87
CA ALA A 817 13.29 -14.53 23.97
C ALA A 817 12.88 -13.21 24.62
N PHE A 818 11.59 -13.09 24.94
CA PHE A 818 11.05 -11.94 25.67
C PHE A 818 9.83 -12.34 26.48
N ALA A 819 9.56 -11.58 27.54
CA ALA A 819 8.40 -11.72 28.39
C ALA A 819 7.43 -10.55 28.23
N ARG A 820 6.15 -10.86 28.40
CA ARG A 820 5.07 -9.90 28.66
C ARG A 820 4.61 -10.09 30.08
N THR A 821 4.42 -9.00 30.81
CA THR A 821 3.85 -9.03 32.17
C THR A 821 2.83 -7.92 32.35
N ASP A 822 1.84 -8.13 33.20
CA ASP A 822 0.88 -7.10 33.59
C ASP A 822 0.76 -6.97 35.12
N GLU A 823 0.09 -5.90 35.55
CA GLU A 823 -0.11 -5.58 36.97
C GLU A 823 -1.00 -6.60 37.71
N THR A 824 -1.76 -7.42 36.98
CA THR A 824 -2.61 -8.46 37.56
C THR A 824 -1.85 -9.75 37.89
N GLY A 825 -0.55 -9.79 37.55
CA GLY A 825 0.31 -10.95 37.70
C GLY A 825 0.29 -11.88 36.48
N GLY A 826 -0.42 -11.53 35.41
CA GLY A 826 -0.36 -12.24 34.13
C GLY A 826 1.05 -12.18 33.54
N ALA A 827 1.53 -13.29 32.99
CA ALA A 827 2.80 -13.32 32.30
C ALA A 827 2.84 -14.34 31.16
N ALA A 828 3.52 -13.99 30.08
CA ALA A 828 3.79 -14.87 28.95
C ALA A 828 5.25 -14.73 28.50
N ILE A 829 5.85 -15.82 28.03
CA ILE A 829 7.20 -15.82 27.44
C ILE A 829 7.12 -16.37 26.02
N ALA A 830 7.71 -15.67 25.07
CA ALA A 830 7.94 -16.17 23.72
C ALA A 830 9.40 -16.56 23.56
N VAL A 831 9.64 -17.72 22.94
CA VAL A 831 10.96 -18.23 22.58
C VAL A 831 10.90 -18.69 21.13
N ALA A 832 11.71 -18.08 20.28
CA ALA A 832 11.68 -18.37 18.84
C ALA A 832 13.09 -18.39 18.24
N PRO A 833 13.35 -19.25 17.23
CA PRO A 833 14.64 -19.36 16.59
C PRO A 833 14.88 -18.22 15.59
N ARG A 834 16.14 -17.85 15.39
CA ARG A 834 16.58 -16.92 14.34
C ARG A 834 17.88 -17.42 13.73
N LEU A 835 18.22 -16.88 12.55
CA LEU A 835 19.37 -17.36 11.78
C LEU A 835 19.28 -18.88 11.59
N CYS A 836 18.17 -19.28 10.96
CA CYS A 836 17.70 -20.65 10.91
C CYS A 836 18.52 -21.53 9.96
N LEU A 837 19.15 -20.95 8.93
CA LEU A 837 19.97 -21.71 7.98
C LEU A 837 21.19 -22.30 8.70
N THR A 838 21.89 -21.46 9.45
CA THR A 838 23.07 -21.82 10.23
C THR A 838 22.71 -22.64 11.48
N LEU A 839 21.51 -22.43 12.04
CA LEU A 839 20.99 -23.28 13.12
C LEU A 839 20.74 -24.72 12.66
N LEU A 840 20.10 -24.89 11.49
CA LEU A 840 19.75 -26.19 10.93
C LEU A 840 20.93 -26.94 10.32
N ASP A 841 22.05 -26.25 10.03
CA ASP A 841 23.30 -26.87 9.58
C ASP A 841 23.12 -27.73 8.32
N GLY A 842 22.37 -27.19 7.34
CA GLY A 842 22.10 -27.84 6.06
C GLY A 842 21.01 -28.93 6.09
N ARG A 843 20.33 -29.14 7.21
CA ARG A 843 19.21 -30.09 7.30
C ARG A 843 17.94 -29.55 6.64
N GLU A 844 17.20 -30.45 5.99
CA GLU A 844 15.89 -30.15 5.38
C GLU A 844 14.70 -30.33 6.34
N ALA A 845 14.92 -30.98 7.47
CA ALA A 845 13.93 -31.12 8.53
C ALA A 845 14.02 -29.92 9.47
N ILE A 846 12.86 -29.33 9.81
CA ILE A 846 12.78 -28.10 10.59
C ILE A 846 12.69 -28.33 12.10
N ASP A 847 12.70 -29.58 12.57
CA ASP A 847 12.95 -29.85 13.98
C ASP A 847 14.35 -29.35 14.36
N VAL A 848 14.55 -28.95 15.60
CA VAL A 848 15.89 -28.65 16.13
C VAL A 848 16.12 -29.61 17.28
N GLN A 849 17.08 -30.51 17.10
CA GLN A 849 17.39 -31.54 18.09
C GLN A 849 17.78 -30.90 19.43
N ALA A 850 17.28 -31.47 20.54
CA ALA A 850 17.54 -30.97 21.89
C ALA A 850 19.04 -30.83 22.19
N GLU A 851 19.85 -31.74 21.66
CA GLU A 851 21.31 -31.75 21.79
C GLU A 851 21.97 -30.55 21.12
N ARG A 852 21.38 -30.00 20.05
CA ARG A 852 21.90 -28.80 19.36
C ARG A 852 21.83 -27.58 20.26
N TRP A 853 20.82 -27.49 21.13
CA TRP A 853 20.70 -26.40 22.11
C TRP A 853 21.75 -26.47 23.22
N GLY A 854 22.30 -27.66 23.52
CA GLY A 854 23.43 -27.82 24.43
C GLY A 854 23.22 -27.16 25.81
N ASP A 855 24.11 -26.24 26.18
CA ASP A 855 24.08 -25.48 27.44
C ASP A 855 23.24 -24.19 27.39
N THR A 856 22.54 -23.97 26.25
CA THR A 856 21.81 -22.73 25.99
C THR A 856 20.57 -22.61 26.86
N ARG A 857 20.45 -21.48 27.54
CA ARG A 857 19.40 -21.21 28.53
C ARG A 857 18.99 -19.75 28.55
N ILE A 858 17.75 -19.50 28.95
CA ILE A 858 17.18 -18.17 29.14
C ILE A 858 17.28 -17.81 30.62
N SER A 859 17.90 -16.67 30.94
CA SER A 859 17.92 -16.14 32.30
C SER A 859 16.63 -15.36 32.58
N LEU A 860 15.94 -15.72 33.67
CA LEU A 860 14.69 -15.09 34.06
C LEU A 860 14.90 -14.02 35.15
N PRO A 861 14.30 -12.83 35.02
CA PRO A 861 14.19 -11.87 36.11
C PRO A 861 13.53 -12.47 37.35
N GLU A 862 13.81 -11.92 38.53
CA GLU A 862 13.30 -12.41 39.82
C GLU A 862 11.76 -12.57 39.83
N GLU A 863 11.04 -11.64 39.19
CA GLU A 863 9.58 -11.65 39.07
C GLU A 863 9.01 -12.85 38.28
N LEU A 864 9.85 -13.49 37.45
CA LEU A 864 9.52 -14.63 36.59
C LEU A 864 10.18 -15.94 37.05
N ALA A 865 11.19 -15.85 37.92
CA ALA A 865 12.11 -16.94 38.26
C ALA A 865 11.49 -18.10 39.07
N ALA A 866 10.40 -17.85 39.81
CA ALA A 866 9.76 -18.83 40.70
C ALA A 866 8.33 -19.19 40.25
N ARG A 867 8.06 -19.10 38.95
CA ARG A 867 6.77 -19.42 38.35
C ARG A 867 6.77 -20.79 37.67
N SER A 868 5.61 -21.41 37.66
CA SER A 868 5.32 -22.58 36.83
C SER A 868 4.78 -22.11 35.48
N TRP A 869 5.37 -22.60 34.40
CA TRP A 869 5.08 -22.16 33.04
C TRP A 869 4.43 -23.28 32.26
N ARG A 870 3.28 -23.03 31.63
CA ARG A 870 2.66 -23.98 30.72
C ARG A 870 2.99 -23.60 29.29
N ASN A 871 3.58 -24.53 28.53
CA ASN A 871 3.70 -24.40 27.08
C ASN A 871 2.31 -24.58 26.45
N ILE A 872 1.76 -23.53 25.85
CA ILE A 872 0.40 -23.57 25.30
C ILE A 872 0.29 -24.46 24.05
N LEU A 873 1.42 -24.80 23.42
CA LEU A 873 1.47 -25.61 22.21
C LEU A 873 1.56 -27.11 22.54
N THR A 874 2.40 -27.49 23.50
CA THR A 874 2.59 -28.90 23.89
C THR A 874 1.77 -29.32 25.11
N GLY A 875 1.25 -28.35 25.87
CA GLY A 875 0.54 -28.56 27.13
C GLY A 875 1.45 -28.89 28.33
N GLU A 876 2.77 -28.98 28.13
CA GLU A 876 3.72 -29.34 29.17
C GLU A 876 3.94 -28.20 30.16
N THR A 877 4.15 -28.57 31.43
CA THR A 877 4.49 -27.63 32.50
C THR A 877 6.00 -27.67 32.75
N VAL A 878 6.61 -26.49 32.80
CA VAL A 878 8.04 -26.27 33.05
C VAL A 878 8.17 -25.45 34.32
N GLU A 879 8.85 -26.01 35.32
CA GLU A 879 9.20 -25.30 36.54
C GLU A 879 10.47 -24.48 36.29
N ALA A 880 10.39 -23.17 36.46
CA ALA A 880 11.56 -22.30 36.41
C ALA A 880 12.23 -22.21 37.79
N SER A 881 13.57 -22.22 37.80
CA SER A 881 14.37 -21.91 38.99
C SER A 881 15.40 -20.82 38.68
N GLY A 882 14.91 -19.72 38.10
CA GLY A 882 15.73 -18.59 37.62
C GLY A 882 16.27 -18.74 36.20
N GLU A 883 16.28 -19.94 35.64
CA GLU A 883 16.68 -20.19 34.24
C GLU A 883 15.73 -21.18 33.57
N LEU A 884 15.61 -21.09 32.24
CA LEU A 884 14.93 -22.08 31.38
C LEU A 884 15.93 -22.69 30.39
N ALA A 885 16.15 -23.99 30.47
CA ALA A 885 17.02 -24.69 29.52
C ALA A 885 16.30 -24.89 28.18
N LEU A 886 16.92 -24.44 27.07
CA LEU A 886 16.31 -24.56 25.74
C LEU A 886 16.15 -26.01 25.30
N ALA A 887 17.14 -26.86 25.62
CA ALA A 887 17.06 -28.29 25.35
C ALA A 887 15.84 -28.98 26.01
N ALA A 888 15.30 -28.41 27.08
CA ALA A 888 14.09 -28.90 27.74
C ALA A 888 12.82 -28.29 27.14
N ILE A 889 12.74 -26.97 27.03
CA ILE A 889 11.50 -26.30 26.59
C ILE A 889 11.23 -26.41 25.08
N LEU A 890 12.28 -26.66 24.29
CA LEU A 890 12.22 -26.83 22.82
C LEU A 890 12.44 -28.29 22.39
N ALA A 891 12.27 -29.25 23.30
CA ALA A 891 12.54 -30.67 23.01
C ALA A 891 11.63 -31.25 21.93
N LYS A 892 10.41 -30.72 21.79
CA LYS A 892 9.37 -31.21 20.88
C LYS A 892 9.11 -30.30 19.69
N LEU A 893 9.22 -29.00 19.91
CA LEU A 893 9.01 -27.97 18.91
C LEU A 893 10.18 -26.99 18.97
N PRO A 894 10.62 -26.42 17.83
CA PRO A 894 11.76 -25.50 17.80
C PRO A 894 11.44 -24.10 18.33
N PHE A 895 10.23 -23.87 18.84
CA PHE A 895 9.75 -22.63 19.45
C PHE A 895 8.79 -22.92 20.60
N ALA A 896 8.57 -21.93 21.47
CA ALA A 896 7.66 -22.04 22.59
C ALA A 896 6.90 -20.73 22.86
N LEU A 897 5.62 -20.89 23.25
CA LEU A 897 4.82 -19.84 23.89
C LEU A 897 4.43 -20.37 25.27
N LEU A 898 4.94 -19.72 26.31
CA LEU A 898 4.72 -20.11 27.70
C LEU A 898 3.78 -19.12 28.37
N GLU A 899 2.78 -19.62 29.07
CA GLU A 899 1.84 -18.83 29.89
C GLU A 899 2.06 -19.21 31.36
N ALA A 900 2.12 -18.22 32.25
CA ALA A 900 2.21 -18.49 33.70
C ALA A 900 0.94 -19.23 34.15
N SER A 901 1.12 -20.33 34.90
CA SER A 901 0.03 -21.21 35.36
C SER A 901 -0.71 -20.69 36.58
#